data_AF-M5E868-F1
#
_entry.id   AF-M5E868-F1
#
_cell.length_a   1.000
_cell.length_b   1.000
_cell.length_c   1.000
_cell.angle_alpha   90.00
_cell.angle_beta   90.00
_cell.angle_gamma   90.00
#
_symmetry.space_group_name_H-M   'P 1'
#
loop_
_entity.id
_entity.type
_entity.pdbx_description
1 polymer ?
#
loop_
_entity_poly.entity_id
_entity_poly.type
_entity_poly.pdbx_seq_one_letter_code
_entity_poly.pdbx_strand_id
1 'polypeptide(L)'
;MSARPPEARPVREPRIPLAVMDAPSQRFYAAALFVAVQAWKWTHIVRVCVLRYARPNAVAGWLDPTHVGTALLIDFALCYVLHWLAIPPRAVRASPATRTPPPRRPWASRRWLWVFVWLALALLDVLALARHDAWIVVQALAPGPAAWSVGERRVRLQQLVRPATHIAGQHTVHLVPPGTAHLAPDASCLCVGAHVREVHIPVVFHDTNPAQITYSVTEPAHGTRTEHTLSHPKTSVRAHAVTRSTEPDVPRGARALSLAERKRARHAAQERAADRPLETVHDLRVRRTGTIRLESVVDEHGRPARILAQDVRVVECPHASLVPGTTDYCPGDSGHVEVAMHGTPPLTLEYVSKSGERMRPYTLSHMAPTEPALLSLDLAGPGPQTLRLEQVTDACGNAAPLNDTVRVLVHEQAQVHFDAAHCRPGRPLPLLRGGRGREVRYVVEPRHSRDEWDVRVHFSPDVKAALPRPLTSADAWEKTVRVAAGEHTLTVTQPGTYTIEHAASSFCAGQVAAPWTCEVVDVPPPRAQIHFESIEDPCAGTVGVKALSTLEGEPPFRLHYESQRPGQAATRHVRVVEAQTRDELEFWPSTEGPVTYRFLALDDVNYRGVPLDGPSFTQLVHPLASAAFAGAAHAEQDVVVRSCGQASVTADVELSGTGPFDLTYSMRSARGEPVEREVRGLNGPRAALDLTLPADVLRQQGRATVSLLRLRDGKGCERRLATRDLRLDMRRTSAAVGFRETHAVLHEHEAVALALRLEGTAPWHITYNFTRDGEPDIQGAATLHDANEALHLTEPGRYTLTSVRDAHCVGTVLPQATAEVVVRARPHASFAGTPLANGSVMPPAVCQGIRSEATLQLLGQPPVDVAYVHRLPATDGPPQVRRHTLSTAQENVQLALDDQVPGWHTYEVVEVGDAYYARARAARGAILEHLVHARPHGTFAPQKAVTACVGDASVEWPVLHLTGTPPFQVVMQLRPRHTEGAAQAADVTLVTHTHTLAVPPALAPTVPGAWELAVQRIEDAHCVETAPDAILRLDLVESAAVLPTSARRDYCVGERIDFVLQGTSPWTVEYSFNGRVSQVVSRTAEFVRVADRPGRLQVLGAGHSSNTCRHPHAPLEAMIHALPSAHVSSGVHRVESLHEGGQAEIVFTLMGEPPFAFTYQRTEAVDTHARPKVLETHTVDHWNETRYVVTTSQEGTWSVVWMQDRWCQVSLGEVSGPAAWNRATEQ
;
A
#
# COMPACT_ATOMS: atom_id res chain seq x y z
N MET A 1 27.25 78.88 2.18
CA MET A 1 28.72 78.94 2.38
C MET A 1 29.18 77.55 2.82
N SER A 2 30.37 77.09 2.40
CA SER A 2 30.83 75.71 2.68
C SER A 2 31.56 75.61 4.03
N ALA A 3 31.27 74.57 4.81
CA ALA A 3 31.94 74.31 6.08
C ALA A 3 33.28 73.58 5.88
N ARG A 4 34.29 73.94 6.68
CA ARG A 4 35.61 73.27 6.65
C ARG A 4 35.52 71.86 7.25
N PRO A 5 36.22 70.85 6.71
CA PRO A 5 36.37 69.55 7.37
C PRO A 5 37.30 69.65 8.60
N PRO A 6 37.10 68.81 9.64
CA PRO A 6 37.94 68.83 10.84
C PRO A 6 39.31 68.16 10.65
N GLU A 7 40.28 68.54 11.48
CA GLU A 7 41.67 68.04 11.44
C GLU A 7 41.81 66.56 11.78
N ALA A 8 42.85 65.93 11.22
CA ALA A 8 43.19 64.54 11.46
C ALA A 8 44.15 64.38 12.65
N ARG A 9 43.79 63.54 13.62
CA ARG A 9 44.67 63.16 14.75
C ARG A 9 45.92 62.41 14.24
N PRO A 10 47.09 62.60 14.89
CA PRO A 10 48.36 62.07 14.40
C PRO A 10 48.43 60.54 14.41
N VAL A 11 49.18 60.00 13.45
CA VAL A 11 49.48 58.56 13.35
C VAL A 11 50.61 58.21 14.34
N ARG A 12 50.47 57.10 15.07
CA ARG A 12 51.53 56.60 15.95
C ARG A 12 52.61 55.94 15.10
N GLU A 13 53.81 56.52 15.11
CA GLU A 13 54.97 55.99 14.36
C GLU A 13 55.40 54.60 14.87
N PRO A 14 55.99 53.75 14.00
CA PRO A 14 56.53 52.46 14.42
C PRO A 14 57.70 52.65 15.38
N ARG A 15 57.77 51.84 16.45
CA ARG A 15 58.85 51.97 17.46
C ARG A 15 60.24 51.60 16.94
N ILE A 16 60.30 50.79 15.89
CA ILE A 16 61.51 50.53 15.11
C ILE A 16 61.45 51.43 13.87
N PRO A 17 62.37 52.41 13.71
CA PRO A 17 62.37 53.29 12.55
C PRO A 17 62.52 52.51 11.24
N LEU A 18 61.79 52.91 10.20
CA LEU A 18 61.82 52.25 8.89
C LEU A 18 63.16 52.42 8.16
N ALA A 19 64.04 53.32 8.62
CA ALA A 19 65.41 53.47 8.17
C ALA A 19 66.38 52.42 8.78
N VAL A 20 66.01 51.77 9.89
CA VAL A 20 66.83 50.73 10.56
C VAL A 20 66.45 49.34 10.06
N MET A 21 65.16 49.08 9.87
CA MET A 21 64.66 47.82 9.32
C MET A 21 63.33 48.05 8.60
N ASP A 22 63.20 47.53 7.38
CA ASP A 22 62.04 47.74 6.52
C ASP A 22 60.77 47.04 7.03
N ALA A 23 59.60 47.55 6.66
CA ALA A 23 58.32 47.03 7.15
C ALA A 23 58.05 45.55 6.80
N PRO A 24 58.45 45.00 5.64
CA PRO A 24 58.51 43.56 5.41
C PRO A 24 59.38 42.80 6.45
N SER A 25 60.64 43.16 6.64
CA SER A 25 61.54 42.48 7.58
C SER A 25 61.07 42.60 9.04
N GLN A 26 60.56 43.77 9.46
CA GLN A 26 59.95 43.93 10.79
C GLN A 26 58.81 42.92 11.03
N ARG A 27 57.99 42.61 10.01
CA ARG A 27 56.93 41.59 10.11
C ARG A 27 57.51 40.17 10.12
N PHE A 28 58.56 39.90 9.36
CA PHE A 28 59.20 38.60 9.32
C PHE A 28 59.76 38.22 10.69
N TYR A 29 60.59 39.07 11.30
CA TYR A 29 61.15 38.80 12.63
C TYR A 29 60.08 38.76 13.73
N ALA A 30 59.03 39.60 13.64
CA ALA A 30 57.91 39.54 14.58
C ALA A 30 57.10 38.23 14.47
N ALA A 31 56.86 37.75 13.26
CA ALA A 31 56.21 36.46 13.04
C ALA A 31 57.10 35.28 13.45
N ALA A 32 58.41 35.33 13.16
CA ALA A 32 59.38 34.32 13.57
C ALA A 32 59.49 34.24 15.10
N LEU A 33 59.59 35.38 15.80
CA LEU A 33 59.59 35.43 17.27
C LEU A 33 58.29 34.88 17.86
N PHE A 34 57.13 35.25 17.30
CA PHE A 34 55.84 34.72 17.74
C PHE A 34 55.76 33.20 17.58
N VAL A 35 56.11 32.67 16.40
CA VAL A 35 56.10 31.24 16.13
C VAL A 35 57.13 30.49 16.98
N ALA A 36 58.33 31.04 17.20
CA ALA A 36 59.36 30.42 18.04
C ALA A 36 58.94 30.31 19.51
N VAL A 37 58.39 31.40 20.09
CA VAL A 37 57.90 31.40 21.47
C VAL A 37 56.71 30.46 21.62
N GLN A 38 55.75 30.48 20.68
CA GLN A 38 54.61 29.55 20.71
C GLN A 38 55.06 28.08 20.54
N ALA A 39 55.98 27.79 19.62
CA ALA A 39 56.48 26.43 19.41
C ALA A 39 57.26 25.91 20.62
N TRP A 40 58.08 26.74 21.28
CA TRP A 40 58.74 26.37 22.52
C TRP A 40 57.73 26.10 23.65
N LYS A 41 56.79 27.02 23.87
CA LYS A 41 55.70 26.88 24.85
C LYS A 41 54.91 25.58 24.63
N TRP A 42 54.44 25.36 23.41
CA TRP A 42 53.62 24.20 23.05
C TRP A 42 54.40 22.88 23.02
N THR A 43 55.69 22.86 22.67
CA THR A 43 56.47 21.62 22.77
C THR A 43 56.72 21.21 24.22
N HIS A 44 56.84 22.14 25.17
CA HIS A 44 56.84 21.82 26.59
C HIS A 44 55.47 21.33 27.09
N ILE A 45 54.38 22.05 26.79
CA ILE A 45 53.01 21.65 27.16
C ILE A 45 52.66 20.27 26.58
N VAL A 46 52.93 20.01 25.31
CA VAL A 46 52.65 18.71 24.66
C VAL A 46 53.54 17.60 25.24
N ARG A 47 54.83 17.84 25.51
CA ARG A 47 55.70 16.83 26.14
C ARG A 47 55.18 16.37 27.50
N VAL A 48 54.75 17.30 28.36
CA VAL A 48 54.35 16.99 29.74
C VAL A 48 52.88 16.56 29.83
N CYS A 49 51.94 17.29 29.19
CA CYS A 49 50.51 17.07 29.39
C CYS A 49 49.85 16.14 28.36
N VAL A 50 50.43 15.98 27.16
CA VAL A 50 49.87 15.11 26.09
C VAL A 50 50.67 13.82 25.94
N LEU A 51 52.01 13.91 25.96
CA LEU A 51 52.93 12.77 25.78
C LEU A 51 53.46 12.19 27.10
N ARG A 52 53.13 12.80 28.25
CA ARG A 52 53.47 12.34 29.62
C ARG A 52 54.97 12.05 29.86
N TYR A 53 55.87 12.74 29.16
CA TYR A 53 57.30 12.68 29.50
C TYR A 53 57.58 13.40 30.82
N ALA A 54 58.55 12.88 31.58
CA ALA A 54 59.02 13.49 32.82
C ALA A 54 59.43 14.96 32.61
N ARG A 55 59.12 15.82 33.59
CA ARG A 55 59.46 17.25 33.52
C ARG A 55 61.00 17.42 33.43
N PRO A 56 61.51 18.18 32.46
CA PRO A 56 62.96 18.40 32.35
C PRO A 56 63.44 19.30 33.50
N ASN A 57 64.50 18.90 34.19
CA ASN A 57 65.14 19.68 35.25
C ASN A 57 65.83 20.94 34.66
N ALA A 58 65.06 22.01 34.49
CA ALA A 58 65.52 23.29 33.93
C ALA A 58 65.52 24.40 35.00
N VAL A 59 66.59 25.19 35.03
CA VAL A 59 67.00 26.02 36.18
C VAL A 59 66.23 27.37 36.30
N ALA A 60 64.95 27.40 35.97
CA ALA A 60 64.15 28.63 35.87
C ALA A 60 62.64 28.42 36.15
N GLY A 61 62.28 27.78 37.26
CA GLY A 61 60.91 27.34 37.59
C GLY A 61 59.80 28.42 37.62
N TRP A 62 60.13 29.71 37.53
CA TRP A 62 59.13 30.80 37.39
C TRP A 62 58.62 30.96 35.93
N LEU A 63 59.35 30.48 34.93
CA LEU A 63 59.02 30.62 33.51
C LEU A 63 58.63 29.29 32.85
N ASP A 64 58.36 28.23 33.62
CA ASP A 64 57.88 26.96 33.10
C ASP A 64 56.47 27.12 32.48
N PRO A 65 56.27 26.86 31.18
CA PRO A 65 54.98 27.04 30.51
C PRO A 65 53.95 25.93 30.79
N THR A 66 54.27 24.93 31.61
CA THR A 66 53.33 23.84 31.95
C THR A 66 52.28 24.22 32.98
N HIS A 67 52.39 25.39 33.63
CA HIS A 67 51.32 25.94 34.45
C HIS A 67 50.47 26.96 33.66
N VAL A 68 49.14 26.89 33.83
CA VAL A 68 48.20 27.78 33.12
C VAL A 68 48.53 29.27 33.34
N GLY A 69 48.88 29.65 34.58
CA GLY A 69 49.19 31.05 34.93
C GLY A 69 50.43 31.61 34.21
N THR A 70 51.49 30.80 34.05
CA THR A 70 52.73 31.22 33.35
C THR A 70 52.55 31.18 31.84
N ALA A 71 51.85 30.19 31.29
CA ALA A 71 51.51 30.12 29.87
C ALA A 71 50.71 31.36 29.39
N LEU A 72 49.67 31.72 30.14
CA LEU A 72 48.88 32.93 29.91
C LEU A 72 49.69 34.24 30.02
N LEU A 73 50.67 34.28 30.92
CA LEU A 73 51.55 35.44 31.15
C LEU A 73 52.59 35.58 30.03
N ILE A 74 53.15 34.48 29.53
CA ILE A 74 54.03 34.44 28.35
C ILE A 74 53.28 34.96 27.13
N ASP A 75 52.05 34.50 26.90
CA ASP A 75 51.21 34.97 25.80
C ASP A 75 50.81 36.44 25.94
N PHE A 76 50.52 36.88 27.16
CA PHE A 76 50.21 38.28 27.44
C PHE A 76 51.41 39.17 27.13
N ALA A 77 52.60 38.80 27.61
CA ALA A 77 53.84 39.51 27.34
C ALA A 77 54.16 39.56 25.84
N LEU A 78 54.04 38.42 25.13
CA LEU A 78 54.28 38.33 23.69
C LEU A 78 53.30 39.22 22.89
N CYS A 79 51.99 39.12 23.16
CA CYS A 79 50.97 39.94 22.49
C CYS A 79 51.12 41.43 22.85
N TYR A 80 51.51 41.75 24.09
CA TYR A 80 51.75 43.13 24.53
C TYR A 80 52.97 43.75 23.82
N VAL A 81 54.09 43.03 23.74
CA VAL A 81 55.31 43.49 23.02
C VAL A 81 55.00 43.70 21.54
N LEU A 82 54.31 42.77 20.88
CA LEU A 82 53.91 42.89 19.48
C LEU A 82 52.91 44.03 19.23
N HIS A 83 52.03 44.34 20.20
CA HIS A 83 51.21 45.55 20.18
C HIS A 83 52.05 46.84 20.36
N TRP A 84 52.99 46.83 21.31
CA TRP A 84 53.82 47.98 21.69
C TRP A 84 54.77 48.43 20.57
N LEU A 85 55.34 47.48 19.83
CA LEU A 85 56.25 47.73 18.69
C LEU A 85 55.59 48.48 17.51
N ALA A 86 54.24 48.50 17.45
CA ALA A 86 53.46 49.31 16.51
C ALA A 86 53.68 49.01 15.00
N ILE A 87 54.26 47.84 14.66
CA ILE A 87 54.70 47.42 13.32
C ILE A 87 53.66 47.74 12.22
N PRO A 88 54.02 48.32 11.06
CA PRO A 88 53.05 48.71 10.04
C PRO A 88 52.32 47.50 9.40
N PRO A 89 50.99 47.50 9.27
CA PRO A 89 50.26 46.42 8.61
C PRO A 89 50.56 46.38 7.10
N ARG A 90 50.35 45.23 6.45
CA ARG A 90 50.53 45.06 5.00
C ARG A 90 49.41 45.84 4.29
N ALA A 91 49.75 46.92 3.59
CA ALA A 91 48.76 47.68 2.82
C ALA A 91 48.17 46.79 1.71
N VAL A 92 46.85 46.66 1.67
CA VAL A 92 46.16 45.89 0.62
C VAL A 92 46.28 46.69 -0.68
N ARG A 93 46.94 46.11 -1.68
CA ARG A 93 47.18 46.73 -2.98
C ARG A 93 45.90 46.65 -3.81
N ALA A 94 44.97 47.56 -3.57
CA ALA A 94 43.72 47.65 -4.32
C ALA A 94 43.99 47.96 -5.80
N SER A 95 43.37 47.18 -6.70
CA SER A 95 43.41 47.43 -8.14
C SER A 95 42.74 48.77 -8.48
N PRO A 96 43.19 49.51 -9.51
CA PRO A 96 42.82 50.92 -9.73
C PRO A 96 41.44 51.12 -10.40
N ALA A 97 40.42 50.39 -9.96
CA ALA A 97 39.10 50.32 -10.61
C ALA A 97 37.89 50.49 -9.66
N THR A 98 38.06 51.14 -8.50
CA THR A 98 36.92 51.64 -7.71
C THR A 98 37.32 52.77 -6.78
N ARG A 99 36.73 53.97 -6.96
CA ARG A 99 36.96 55.13 -6.09
C ARG A 99 36.00 55.13 -4.88
N THR A 100 36.23 54.23 -3.93
CA THR A 100 35.69 54.34 -2.57
C THR A 100 36.84 54.24 -1.56
N PRO A 101 37.05 55.24 -0.68
CA PRO A 101 38.09 55.15 0.33
C PRO A 101 37.68 54.10 1.39
N PRO A 102 38.50 53.07 1.66
CA PRO A 102 38.17 52.11 2.71
C PRO A 102 38.14 52.83 4.07
N PRO A 103 37.17 52.49 4.97
CA PRO A 103 37.01 53.19 6.22
C PRO A 103 38.29 53.07 7.07
N ARG A 104 38.84 54.22 7.47
CA ARG A 104 40.03 54.33 8.34
C ARG A 104 39.71 53.78 9.74
N ARG A 105 39.73 52.46 9.91
CA ARG A 105 39.48 51.79 11.20
C ARG A 105 40.42 52.39 12.27
N PRO A 106 39.90 52.91 13.39
CA PRO A 106 40.71 53.59 14.40
C PRO A 106 41.66 52.59 15.07
N TRP A 107 42.87 53.04 15.43
CA TRP A 107 43.89 52.19 16.09
C TRP A 107 43.41 51.52 17.39
N ALA A 108 42.31 52.00 18.00
CA ALA A 108 41.60 51.31 19.07
C ALA A 108 41.22 49.85 18.69
N SER A 109 40.77 49.58 17.46
CA SER A 109 40.45 48.21 17.03
C SER A 109 41.70 47.32 16.91
N ARG A 110 42.91 47.92 16.83
CA ARG A 110 44.19 47.21 16.78
C ARG A 110 44.74 46.87 18.18
N ARG A 111 44.18 47.44 19.25
CA ARG A 111 44.31 46.88 20.61
C ARG A 111 43.45 45.63 20.74
N TRP A 112 42.17 45.75 20.42
CA TRP A 112 41.21 44.64 20.44
C TRP A 112 41.68 43.43 19.62
N LEU A 113 42.30 43.62 18.45
CA LEU A 113 42.87 42.52 17.67
C LEU A 113 43.88 41.68 18.47
N TRP A 114 44.83 42.30 19.16
CA TRP A 114 45.82 41.57 19.97
C TRP A 114 45.22 41.01 21.26
N VAL A 115 44.18 41.63 21.82
CA VAL A 115 43.40 41.05 22.93
C VAL A 115 42.63 39.81 22.49
N PHE A 116 42.05 39.79 21.28
CA PHE A 116 41.40 38.59 20.72
C PHE A 116 42.41 37.49 20.36
N VAL A 117 43.61 37.83 19.86
CA VAL A 117 44.69 36.85 19.68
C VAL A 117 45.12 36.27 21.03
N TRP A 118 45.32 37.10 22.06
CA TRP A 118 45.63 36.63 23.41
C TRP A 118 44.52 35.73 23.98
N LEU A 119 43.25 36.11 23.87
CA LEU A 119 42.11 35.29 24.31
C LEU A 119 42.00 33.95 23.56
N ALA A 120 42.34 33.93 22.26
CA ALA A 120 42.32 32.71 21.46
C ALA A 120 43.47 31.75 21.85
N LEU A 121 44.67 32.26 22.10
CA LEU A 121 45.79 31.46 22.62
C LEU A 121 45.51 30.98 24.05
N ALA A 122 44.99 31.87 24.91
CA ALA A 122 44.57 31.57 26.28
C ALA A 122 43.54 30.44 26.35
N LEU A 123 42.56 30.44 25.45
CA LEU A 123 41.60 29.34 25.34
C LEU A 123 42.28 28.04 24.89
N LEU A 124 43.23 28.10 23.96
CA LEU A 124 43.99 26.95 23.49
C LEU A 124 44.83 26.32 24.62
N ASP A 125 45.57 27.15 25.36
CA ASP A 125 46.38 26.75 26.51
C ASP A 125 45.51 26.13 27.62
N VAL A 126 44.41 26.78 27.98
CA VAL A 126 43.46 26.25 28.96
C VAL A 126 42.89 24.91 28.51
N LEU A 127 42.53 24.73 27.24
CA LEU A 127 42.00 23.46 26.74
C LEU A 127 43.03 22.31 26.78
N ALA A 128 44.31 22.59 26.52
CA ALA A 128 45.35 21.57 26.60
C ALA A 128 45.77 21.23 28.05
N LEU A 129 45.83 22.23 28.92
CA LEU A 129 46.25 22.06 30.33
C LEU A 129 45.11 21.56 31.23
N ALA A 130 43.84 21.85 30.88
CA ALA A 130 42.68 21.43 31.67
C ALA A 130 42.59 19.90 31.87
N ARG A 131 43.06 19.10 30.90
CA ARG A 131 42.97 17.63 30.99
C ARG A 131 43.90 17.01 32.05
N HIS A 132 44.72 17.82 32.75
CA HIS A 132 45.62 17.35 33.80
C HIS A 132 45.47 18.06 35.17
N ASP A 133 44.82 19.24 35.26
CA ASP A 133 44.74 20.05 36.50
C ASP A 133 43.36 20.72 36.80
N ALA A 134 42.31 20.43 36.02
CA ALA A 134 41.04 21.19 36.04
C ALA A 134 40.10 21.02 37.26
N TRP A 135 40.59 20.64 38.45
CA TRP A 135 39.79 20.71 39.69
C TRP A 135 40.47 21.40 40.88
N ILE A 136 41.77 21.73 40.79
CA ILE A 136 42.46 22.41 41.91
C ILE A 136 42.22 23.93 41.87
N VAL A 137 42.24 24.56 40.69
CA VAL A 137 42.09 26.03 40.57
C VAL A 137 40.67 26.51 40.87
N VAL A 138 39.64 25.70 40.59
CA VAL A 138 38.25 26.05 40.92
C VAL A 138 38.01 26.01 42.43
N GLN A 139 38.61 25.07 43.17
CA GLN A 139 38.59 25.11 44.64
C GLN A 139 39.52 26.17 45.25
N ALA A 140 40.53 26.66 44.52
CA ALA A 140 41.34 27.81 44.95
C ALA A 140 40.60 29.16 44.83
N LEU A 141 39.71 29.30 43.83
CA LEU A 141 38.92 30.52 43.59
C LEU A 141 37.53 30.51 44.23
N ALA A 142 36.91 29.34 44.41
CA ALA A 142 35.74 29.21 45.27
C ALA A 142 36.16 29.38 46.74
N PRO A 143 35.54 30.28 47.52
CA PRO A 143 35.77 30.32 48.96
C PRO A 143 35.30 29.02 49.62
N GLY A 144 36.25 28.22 50.12
CA GLY A 144 35.96 27.19 51.12
C GLY A 144 35.15 27.80 52.29
N PRO A 145 34.30 27.00 52.98
CA PRO A 145 33.15 27.47 53.75
C PRO A 145 33.55 28.56 54.76
N ALA A 146 33.33 29.80 54.36
CA ALA A 146 33.66 30.95 55.16
C ALA A 146 32.54 31.13 56.18
N ALA A 147 32.73 30.54 57.35
CA ALA A 147 31.81 30.60 58.45
C ALA A 147 31.51 32.06 58.81
N TRP A 148 30.28 32.31 59.27
CA TRP A 148 29.95 33.58 59.88
C TRP A 148 30.72 33.68 61.20
N SER A 149 31.75 34.51 61.21
CA SER A 149 32.41 34.87 62.44
C SER A 149 31.42 35.62 63.34
N VAL A 150 31.72 35.60 64.62
CA VAL A 150 30.94 36.28 65.66
C VAL A 150 30.76 37.78 65.35
N GLY A 151 31.70 38.41 64.61
CA GLY A 151 31.62 39.79 64.10
C GLY A 151 30.91 39.98 62.75
N GLU A 152 29.99 39.08 62.36
CA GLU A 152 29.18 39.11 61.12
C GLU A 152 29.98 39.15 59.80
N ARG A 153 31.23 38.66 59.81
CA ARG A 153 32.07 38.55 58.62
C ARG A 153 32.24 37.11 58.20
N ARG A 154 32.31 36.84 56.90
CA ARG A 154 32.70 35.53 56.38
C ARG A 154 34.21 35.33 56.55
N VAL A 155 34.61 34.47 57.47
CA VAL A 155 36.02 34.18 57.82
C VAL A 155 36.32 32.69 57.61
N ARG A 156 37.54 32.34 57.17
CA ARG A 156 37.96 30.96 56.91
C ARG A 156 38.88 30.47 58.03
N LEU A 157 38.57 29.35 58.69
CA LEU A 157 39.40 28.76 59.77
C LEU A 157 40.87 28.59 59.34
N GLN A 158 41.10 28.03 58.15
CA GLN A 158 42.42 27.79 57.54
C GLN A 158 43.26 29.07 57.26
N GLN A 159 42.69 30.26 57.48
CA GLN A 159 43.41 31.54 57.39
C GLN A 159 43.70 32.16 58.76
N LEU A 160 43.09 31.66 59.84
CA LEU A 160 43.37 32.07 61.23
C LEU A 160 44.54 31.27 61.83
N VAL A 161 44.67 29.97 61.49
CA VAL A 161 45.73 29.08 62.00
C VAL A 161 46.35 28.27 60.85
N ARG A 162 47.67 28.06 60.89
CA ARG A 162 48.44 27.31 59.88
C ARG A 162 49.45 26.35 60.52
N PRO A 163 49.08 25.10 60.84
CA PRO A 163 50.00 24.17 61.51
C PRO A 163 51.35 23.93 60.82
N ALA A 164 51.44 24.10 59.49
CA ALA A 164 52.69 23.94 58.75
C ALA A 164 53.74 25.06 58.98
N THR A 165 53.37 26.23 59.54
CA THR A 165 54.38 27.17 60.07
C THR A 165 54.88 26.77 61.47
N HIS A 166 54.35 25.66 62.00
CA HIS A 166 54.63 25.15 63.33
C HIS A 166 55.26 23.73 63.32
N ILE A 167 55.32 22.93 62.22
CA ILE A 167 55.89 21.53 62.18
C ILE A 167 56.49 21.08 60.80
N ALA A 168 57.60 20.30 60.68
CA ALA A 168 58.26 19.84 59.39
C ALA A 168 59.32 18.63 59.36
N GLY A 169 59.34 17.71 58.32
CA GLY A 169 60.41 16.71 57.82
C GLY A 169 60.04 15.15 57.58
N GLN A 170 60.55 14.34 56.55
CA GLN A 170 59.95 12.99 56.00
C GLN A 170 60.72 11.85 55.08
N HIS A 171 60.16 10.57 54.71
CA HIS A 171 60.62 9.37 53.74
C HIS A 171 60.00 7.79 53.68
N THR A 172 59.44 6.80 52.76
CA THR A 172 58.38 6.49 51.57
C THR A 172 57.96 5.06 50.67
N VAL A 173 56.70 4.32 50.44
CA VAL A 173 56.04 3.34 49.23
C VAL A 173 54.35 3.05 48.79
N HIS A 174 53.65 2.02 48.01
CA HIS A 174 52.40 2.05 46.91
C HIS A 174 51.14 0.93 46.42
N LEU A 175 49.96 1.14 45.56
CA LEU A 175 48.80 0.17 44.84
C LEU A 175 47.48 0.54 43.78
N VAL A 176 46.44 -0.32 43.18
CA VAL A 176 45.36 -0.16 41.92
C VAL A 176 43.87 -1.00 41.57
N PRO A 177 42.77 -0.71 40.62
CA PRO A 177 41.29 -1.35 40.27
C PRO A 177 40.38 -1.48 38.79
N PRO A 178 39.00 -1.92 38.56
CA PRO A 178 38.09 -2.43 37.26
C PRO A 178 36.51 -2.02 36.69
N GLY A 179 35.59 -2.77 35.82
CA GLY A 179 34.29 -2.43 34.85
C GLY A 179 32.78 -3.19 34.52
N THR A 180 31.91 -3.11 33.35
CA THR A 180 30.30 -3.35 33.05
C THR A 180 29.42 -4.00 31.71
N ALA A 181 28.05 -3.81 31.24
CA ALA A 181 27.16 -4.50 30.04
C ALA A 181 25.67 -4.02 29.34
N HIS A 182 24.98 -4.54 28.15
CA HIS A 182 23.52 -4.25 27.47
C HIS A 182 22.60 -5.12 26.29
N LEU A 183 21.78 -4.66 25.18
CA LEU A 183 20.80 -5.36 24.08
C LEU A 183 19.88 -4.56 22.91
N ALA A 184 19.54 -4.96 21.57
CA ALA A 184 18.32 -4.57 20.60
C ALA A 184 18.08 -5.11 19.03
N PRO A 185 16.86 -5.16 18.27
CA PRO A 185 16.55 -5.65 16.82
C PRO A 185 16.10 -4.70 15.61
N ASP A 186 15.99 -5.18 14.33
CA ASP A 186 15.70 -4.38 13.07
C ASP A 186 14.20 -4.19 12.62
N ALA A 187 13.27 -5.11 12.94
CA ALA A 187 11.81 -4.99 12.66
C ALA A 187 10.98 -5.72 13.73
N SER A 188 9.73 -5.30 13.97
CA SER A 188 8.89 -5.82 15.07
C SER A 188 8.23 -7.18 14.78
N CYS A 189 7.97 -7.46 13.51
CA CYS A 189 7.52 -8.75 13.01
C CYS A 189 8.45 -9.15 11.86
N LEU A 190 8.95 -10.37 11.90
CA LEU A 190 9.88 -10.97 10.92
C LEU A 190 9.29 -12.31 10.46
N CYS A 191 9.69 -12.84 9.31
CA CYS A 191 9.16 -14.12 8.82
C CYS A 191 10.24 -15.19 8.59
N VAL A 192 9.86 -16.46 8.77
CA VAL A 192 10.64 -17.66 8.41
C VAL A 192 9.80 -18.53 7.47
N GLY A 193 10.45 -19.15 6.48
CA GLY A 193 9.77 -20.01 5.50
C GLY A 193 10.75 -20.69 4.54
N ALA A 194 10.24 -21.26 3.44
CA ALA A 194 11.04 -22.02 2.47
C ALA A 194 12.22 -21.20 1.88
N HIS A 195 11.98 -19.91 1.61
CA HIS A 195 12.96 -18.96 1.08
C HIS A 195 13.81 -18.30 2.18
N VAL A 196 13.20 -17.94 3.33
CA VAL A 196 13.88 -17.31 4.48
C VAL A 196 14.05 -18.33 5.59
N ARG A 197 15.09 -19.16 5.49
CA ARG A 197 15.27 -20.34 6.38
C ARG A 197 15.76 -20.02 7.79
N GLU A 198 16.43 -18.89 7.98
CA GLU A 198 16.76 -18.36 9.30
C GLU A 198 16.74 -16.83 9.32
N VAL A 199 16.29 -16.27 10.44
CA VAL A 199 16.27 -14.83 10.73
C VAL A 199 17.34 -14.51 11.77
N HIS A 200 17.97 -13.34 11.62
CA HIS A 200 19.03 -12.84 12.50
C HIS A 200 18.52 -11.72 13.41
N ILE A 201 18.67 -11.88 14.73
CA ILE A 201 18.23 -10.90 15.74
C ILE A 201 19.44 -10.51 16.62
N PRO A 202 19.95 -9.27 16.54
CA PRO A 202 21.16 -8.86 17.26
C PRO A 202 20.96 -8.64 18.77
N VAL A 203 21.97 -9.05 19.55
CA VAL A 203 22.11 -8.81 21.01
C VAL A 203 23.41 -8.02 21.23
N VAL A 204 23.40 -7.01 22.10
CA VAL A 204 24.43 -5.94 22.18
C VAL A 204 25.13 -5.94 23.55
N PHE A 205 26.43 -5.65 23.67
CA PHE A 205 27.16 -5.64 24.95
C PHE A 205 28.08 -4.40 25.10
N HIS A 206 28.44 -4.05 26.34
CA HIS A 206 29.21 -2.83 26.68
C HIS A 206 30.11 -3.05 27.92
N ASP A 207 31.43 -3.14 27.79
CA ASP A 207 32.40 -3.39 28.91
C ASP A 207 32.45 -4.82 29.52
N THR A 208 31.82 -5.82 28.88
CA THR A 208 32.03 -7.26 29.14
C THR A 208 32.19 -8.02 27.82
N ASN A 209 32.91 -9.15 27.84
CA ASN A 209 32.82 -10.18 26.80
C ASN A 209 31.92 -11.34 27.29
N PRO A 210 30.81 -11.65 26.60
CA PRO A 210 29.86 -12.66 27.08
C PRO A 210 30.36 -14.10 26.82
N ALA A 211 30.40 -14.91 27.88
CA ALA A 211 30.68 -16.34 27.82
C ALA A 211 29.41 -17.20 27.69
N GLN A 212 28.26 -16.70 28.13
CA GLN A 212 26.97 -17.41 28.04
C GLN A 212 25.79 -16.44 27.83
N ILE A 213 24.82 -16.84 27.01
CA ILE A 213 23.54 -16.15 26.75
C ILE A 213 22.40 -17.16 26.87
N THR A 214 21.25 -16.76 27.43
CA THR A 214 20.01 -17.57 27.46
C THR A 214 18.83 -16.79 26.91
N TYR A 215 18.02 -17.39 26.04
CA TYR A 215 16.80 -16.80 25.46
C TYR A 215 15.65 -17.81 25.43
N SER A 216 14.41 -17.33 25.34
CA SER A 216 13.20 -18.15 25.24
C SER A 216 12.44 -17.91 23.93
N VAL A 217 11.70 -18.93 23.48
CA VAL A 217 10.84 -18.91 22.28
C VAL A 217 9.51 -19.56 22.62
N THR A 218 8.41 -18.84 22.39
CA THR A 218 7.03 -19.29 22.67
C THR A 218 6.26 -19.52 21.38
N GLU A 219 5.81 -20.76 21.13
CA GLU A 219 5.06 -21.13 19.92
C GLU A 219 3.64 -20.53 19.90
N PRO A 220 3.12 -20.04 18.74
CA PRO A 220 1.88 -19.29 18.68
C PRO A 220 0.62 -20.16 18.79
N ALA A 221 0.67 -21.44 18.37
CA ALA A 221 -0.50 -22.32 18.33
C ALA A 221 -0.84 -22.97 19.69
N HIS A 222 0.18 -23.26 20.51
CA HIS A 222 0.03 -24.00 21.77
C HIS A 222 0.57 -23.23 23.00
N GLY A 223 1.05 -21.99 22.82
CA GLY A 223 1.61 -21.16 23.90
C GLY A 223 2.85 -21.76 24.59
N THR A 224 3.47 -22.78 24.00
CA THR A 224 4.54 -23.56 24.65
C THR A 224 5.85 -22.78 24.61
N ARG A 225 6.36 -22.39 25.79
CA ARG A 225 7.68 -21.76 25.96
C ARG A 225 8.78 -22.81 25.95
N THR A 226 9.81 -22.58 25.15
CA THR A 226 11.06 -23.35 25.10
C THR A 226 12.24 -22.43 25.38
N GLU A 227 13.29 -22.94 26.01
CA GLU A 227 14.47 -22.15 26.40
C GLU A 227 15.74 -22.69 25.75
N HIS A 228 16.64 -21.76 25.39
CA HIS A 228 17.82 -22.02 24.59
C HIS A 228 19.03 -21.26 25.14
N THR A 229 20.11 -21.99 25.38
CA THR A 229 21.35 -21.46 25.97
C THR A 229 22.49 -21.56 24.96
N LEU A 230 23.20 -20.46 24.77
CA LEU A 230 24.36 -20.34 23.88
C LEU A 230 25.62 -20.08 24.71
N SER A 231 26.57 -21.02 24.68
CA SER A 231 27.90 -20.86 25.29
C SER A 231 28.92 -20.39 24.25
N HIS A 232 29.81 -19.48 24.65
CA HIS A 232 30.82 -18.83 23.80
C HIS A 232 30.22 -18.18 22.53
N PRO A 233 29.24 -17.26 22.67
CA PRO A 233 28.67 -16.53 21.55
C PRO A 233 29.74 -15.75 20.78
N LYS A 234 29.78 -15.93 19.46
CA LYS A 234 30.68 -15.17 18.59
C LYS A 234 30.19 -13.72 18.50
N THR A 235 30.85 -12.83 19.23
CA THR A 235 30.63 -11.39 19.14
C THR A 235 31.32 -10.81 17.90
N SER A 236 30.72 -9.76 17.34
CA SER A 236 31.19 -8.97 16.20
C SER A 236 31.07 -7.49 16.56
N VAL A 237 31.77 -6.58 15.88
CA VAL A 237 31.66 -5.14 16.16
C VAL A 237 30.78 -4.48 15.10
N ARG A 238 29.55 -4.08 15.46
CA ARG A 238 28.54 -3.55 14.52
C ARG A 238 28.39 -2.04 14.74
N ALA A 239 28.86 -1.24 13.78
CA ALA A 239 28.57 0.19 13.72
C ALA A 239 27.19 0.42 13.08
N HIS A 240 26.39 1.38 13.60
CA HIS A 240 25.04 1.67 13.10
C HIS A 240 24.97 1.87 11.57
N ALA A 241 24.35 0.94 10.86
CA ALA A 241 23.94 1.13 9.47
C ALA A 241 22.60 1.89 9.44
N VAL A 242 22.51 2.94 8.63
CA VAL A 242 21.24 3.64 8.37
C VAL A 242 20.53 2.94 7.22
N THR A 243 19.23 2.70 7.35
CA THR A 243 18.36 2.08 6.34
C THR A 243 18.35 2.86 5.03
N ARG A 244 18.54 2.16 3.90
CA ARG A 244 18.45 2.74 2.55
C ARG A 244 16.99 2.84 2.09
N SER A 245 16.24 3.79 2.63
CA SER A 245 14.85 4.04 2.21
C SER A 245 14.45 5.52 2.17
N THR A 246 15.44 6.43 2.07
CA THR A 246 15.25 7.80 1.58
C THR A 246 16.46 8.23 0.77
N GLU A 247 16.33 8.28 -0.56
CA GLU A 247 17.18 9.20 -1.33
C GLU A 247 16.68 10.62 -1.03
N PRO A 248 17.55 11.55 -0.58
CA PRO A 248 17.15 12.94 -0.43
C PRO A 248 16.97 13.53 -1.83
N ASP A 249 15.73 13.85 -2.16
CA ASP A 249 15.29 14.35 -3.47
C ASP A 249 16.20 15.49 -3.96
N VAL A 250 16.98 15.25 -5.02
CA VAL A 250 18.03 16.17 -5.46
C VAL A 250 17.36 17.38 -6.11
N PRO A 251 17.46 18.60 -5.54
CA PRO A 251 16.81 19.76 -6.12
C PRO A 251 17.38 20.02 -7.52
N ARG A 252 16.54 19.93 -8.55
CA ARG A 252 16.86 20.21 -9.96
C ARG A 252 17.21 21.70 -10.14
N GLY A 253 18.41 22.07 -9.69
CA GLY A 253 18.90 23.45 -9.60
C GLY A 253 20.21 23.63 -8.82
N ALA A 254 20.73 22.61 -8.13
CA ALA A 254 22.00 22.70 -7.43
C ALA A 254 23.21 22.79 -8.40
N ARG A 255 24.03 23.84 -8.27
CA ARG A 255 25.29 24.00 -9.02
C ARG A 255 26.29 22.90 -8.67
N ALA A 256 27.10 22.48 -9.64
CA ALA A 256 28.10 21.42 -9.47
C ALA A 256 29.16 21.77 -8.41
N LEU A 257 29.17 21.02 -7.31
CA LEU A 257 30.19 21.10 -6.25
C LEU A 257 31.58 20.70 -6.77
N SER A 258 32.62 21.37 -6.27
CA SER A 258 34.00 21.10 -6.69
C SER A 258 34.53 19.76 -6.17
N LEU A 259 35.57 19.24 -6.83
CA LEU A 259 36.26 18.02 -6.41
C LEU A 259 36.83 18.10 -4.98
N ALA A 260 37.20 19.28 -4.50
CA ALA A 260 37.66 19.50 -3.13
C ALA A 260 36.52 19.43 -2.11
N GLU A 261 35.33 19.96 -2.43
CA GLU A 261 34.15 19.88 -1.58
C GLU A 261 33.61 18.44 -1.52
N ARG A 262 33.57 17.73 -2.66
CA ARG A 262 33.27 16.29 -2.68
C ARG A 262 34.27 15.47 -1.84
N LYS A 263 35.58 15.78 -1.87
CA LYS A 263 36.56 15.13 -0.98
C LYS A 263 36.33 15.46 0.50
N ARG A 264 36.08 16.73 0.86
CA ARG A 264 35.82 17.14 2.25
C ARG A 264 34.54 16.51 2.81
N ALA A 265 33.45 16.48 2.03
CA ALA A 265 32.21 15.81 2.42
C ALA A 265 32.43 14.31 2.65
N ARG A 266 33.23 13.64 1.79
CA ARG A 266 33.56 12.22 1.95
C ARG A 266 34.43 11.95 3.18
N HIS A 267 35.42 12.81 3.47
CA HIS A 267 36.27 12.68 4.66
C HIS A 267 35.47 12.93 5.95
N ALA A 268 34.66 13.98 6.00
CA ALA A 268 33.79 14.27 7.14
C ALA A 268 32.72 13.17 7.37
N ALA A 269 32.28 12.49 6.30
CA ALA A 269 31.42 11.31 6.42
C ALA A 269 32.17 10.07 6.96
N GLN A 270 33.45 9.89 6.61
CA GLN A 270 34.29 8.82 7.16
C GLN A 270 34.66 9.07 8.63
N GLU A 271 35.00 10.31 9.01
CA GLU A 271 35.30 10.69 10.40
C GLU A 271 34.06 10.50 11.30
N ARG A 272 32.87 10.91 10.84
CA ARG A 272 31.57 10.65 11.52
C ARG A 272 31.13 9.18 11.54
N ALA A 273 31.83 8.29 10.82
CA ALA A 273 31.64 6.85 10.89
C ALA A 273 32.66 6.18 11.83
N ALA A 274 33.80 6.82 12.10
CA ALA A 274 34.86 6.31 12.97
C ALA A 274 34.65 6.67 14.45
N ASP A 275 34.10 7.85 14.75
CA ASP A 275 33.85 8.34 16.12
C ASP A 275 32.49 7.88 16.66
N ARG A 276 32.23 6.57 16.58
CA ARG A 276 30.99 5.91 17.04
C ARG A 276 31.32 4.85 18.10
N PRO A 277 30.48 4.65 19.13
CA PRO A 277 30.69 3.57 20.08
C PRO A 277 30.75 2.23 19.34
N LEU A 278 31.81 1.46 19.59
CA LEU A 278 32.04 0.17 18.98
C LEU A 278 31.32 -0.91 19.80
N GLU A 279 30.04 -1.05 19.52
CA GLU A 279 29.18 -2.03 20.19
C GLU A 279 29.54 -3.45 19.75
N THR A 280 29.77 -4.33 20.74
CA THR A 280 29.91 -5.77 20.51
C THR A 280 28.52 -6.38 20.38
N VAL A 281 28.29 -7.14 19.30
CA VAL A 281 26.98 -7.63 18.89
C VAL A 281 27.04 -9.11 18.48
N HIS A 282 26.04 -9.88 18.89
CA HIS A 282 25.85 -11.29 18.54
C HIS A 282 24.47 -11.51 17.90
N ASP A 283 24.42 -12.05 16.67
CA ASP A 283 23.17 -12.33 15.96
C ASP A 283 22.59 -13.70 16.35
N LEU A 284 21.50 -13.71 17.12
CA LEU A 284 20.70 -14.90 17.38
C LEU A 284 20.09 -15.43 16.07
N ARG A 285 20.09 -16.75 15.87
CA ARG A 285 19.57 -17.40 14.66
C ARG A 285 18.26 -18.11 14.96
N VAL A 286 17.16 -17.61 14.41
CA VAL A 286 15.82 -18.17 14.62
C VAL A 286 15.35 -18.93 13.39
N ARG A 287 14.82 -20.15 13.59
CA ARG A 287 14.37 -21.08 12.54
C ARG A 287 12.96 -21.65 12.76
N ARG A 288 12.22 -21.09 13.72
CA ARG A 288 10.84 -21.47 14.07
C ARG A 288 10.01 -20.22 14.27
N THR A 289 8.71 -20.33 14.06
CA THR A 289 7.74 -19.27 14.36
C THR A 289 7.46 -19.21 15.86
N GLY A 290 7.18 -18.00 16.37
CA GLY A 290 6.99 -17.77 17.80
C GLY A 290 7.35 -16.35 18.24
N THR A 291 7.17 -16.08 19.53
CA THR A 291 7.63 -14.83 20.18
C THR A 291 8.90 -15.11 20.98
N ILE A 292 9.91 -14.24 20.84
CA ILE A 292 11.28 -14.44 21.34
C ILE A 292 11.61 -13.37 22.40
N ARG A 293 12.34 -13.78 23.45
CA ARG A 293 12.73 -12.94 24.59
C ARG A 293 14.11 -13.31 25.14
N LEU A 294 14.87 -12.34 25.63
CA LEU A 294 16.18 -12.58 26.27
C LEU A 294 16.03 -12.79 27.79
N GLU A 295 16.78 -13.75 28.36
CA GLU A 295 16.61 -14.18 29.75
C GLU A 295 17.89 -13.98 30.62
N SER A 296 19.11 -14.32 30.15
CA SER A 296 20.35 -14.14 30.95
C SER A 296 21.65 -13.98 30.15
N VAL A 297 22.68 -13.36 30.74
CA VAL A 297 24.04 -13.12 30.17
C VAL A 297 25.12 -13.18 31.27
N VAL A 298 26.28 -13.81 31.00
CA VAL A 298 27.43 -13.99 31.93
C VAL A 298 28.78 -13.75 31.24
N ASP A 299 29.79 -13.21 31.94
CA ASP A 299 31.15 -12.94 31.42
C ASP A 299 32.15 -14.11 31.54
N GLU A 300 33.33 -13.96 30.90
CA GLU A 300 34.43 -14.95 30.92
C GLU A 300 34.99 -15.28 32.32
N HIS A 301 34.78 -14.40 33.31
CA HIS A 301 35.22 -14.60 34.70
C HIS A 301 34.08 -15.09 35.60
N GLY A 302 32.96 -15.55 35.03
CA GLY A 302 31.80 -16.09 35.74
C GLY A 302 30.88 -15.04 36.39
N ARG A 303 30.96 -13.78 35.96
CA ARG A 303 30.23 -12.65 36.56
C ARG A 303 28.96 -12.32 35.75
N PRO A 304 27.79 -12.14 36.37
CA PRO A 304 26.55 -11.87 35.65
C PRO A 304 26.48 -10.43 35.11
N ALA A 305 25.92 -10.28 33.92
CA ALA A 305 25.68 -8.99 33.26
C ALA A 305 24.22 -8.50 33.45
N ARG A 306 24.00 -7.20 33.24
CA ARG A 306 22.68 -6.55 33.39
C ARG A 306 21.96 -6.44 32.03
N ILE A 307 20.63 -6.61 32.03
CA ILE A 307 19.79 -6.80 30.83
C ILE A 307 18.67 -5.76 30.76
N LEU A 308 18.23 -5.41 29.54
CA LEU A 308 17.03 -4.63 29.24
C LEU A 308 16.06 -5.51 28.42
N ALA A 309 14.74 -5.39 28.63
CA ALA A 309 13.76 -6.32 28.05
C ALA A 309 13.07 -5.78 26.79
N GLN A 310 12.99 -6.62 25.75
CA GLN A 310 12.21 -6.43 24.52
C GLN A 310 11.75 -7.82 24.02
N ASP A 311 10.55 -7.91 23.44
CA ASP A 311 10.00 -9.14 22.85
C ASP A 311 9.86 -8.97 21.32
N VAL A 312 10.14 -10.02 20.52
CA VAL A 312 10.13 -9.98 19.04
C VAL A 312 9.27 -11.10 18.46
N ARG A 313 8.47 -10.85 17.41
CA ARG A 313 7.65 -11.87 16.74
C ARG A 313 8.27 -12.40 15.46
N VAL A 314 8.23 -13.72 15.29
CA VAL A 314 8.55 -14.43 14.04
C VAL A 314 7.34 -15.23 13.55
N VAL A 315 6.85 -14.91 12.36
CA VAL A 315 5.70 -15.56 11.70
C VAL A 315 6.15 -16.43 10.51
N GLU A 316 5.22 -17.14 9.88
CA GLU A 316 5.51 -17.82 8.62
C GLU A 316 5.54 -16.81 7.47
N CYS A 317 6.52 -16.93 6.55
CA CYS A 317 6.58 -16.05 5.39
C CYS A 317 5.39 -16.27 4.45
N PRO A 318 4.75 -15.20 3.97
CA PRO A 318 3.66 -15.33 3.03
C PRO A 318 4.13 -15.98 1.74
N HIS A 319 3.29 -16.83 1.17
CA HIS A 319 3.50 -17.43 -0.13
C HIS A 319 2.15 -17.79 -0.76
N ALA A 320 2.10 -17.80 -2.08
CA ALA A 320 0.91 -18.13 -2.86
C ALA A 320 1.29 -18.99 -4.05
N SER A 321 0.43 -19.93 -4.42
CA SER A 321 0.61 -20.79 -5.59
C SER A 321 -0.72 -21.05 -6.30
N LEU A 322 -0.63 -21.28 -7.60
CA LEU A 322 -1.79 -21.57 -8.45
C LEU A 322 -2.23 -23.03 -8.24
N VAL A 323 -3.52 -23.24 -7.95
CA VAL A 323 -4.09 -24.59 -7.89
C VAL A 323 -4.34 -25.08 -9.32
N PRO A 324 -3.97 -26.34 -9.68
CA PRO A 324 -4.25 -26.88 -11.01
C PRO A 324 -5.75 -27.02 -11.27
N GLY A 325 -6.24 -26.34 -12.31
CA GLY A 325 -7.64 -26.36 -12.74
C GLY A 325 -7.78 -26.52 -14.26
N THR A 326 -8.97 -26.26 -14.78
CA THR A 326 -9.28 -26.28 -16.22
C THR A 326 -8.51 -25.18 -16.96
N THR A 327 -7.84 -25.55 -18.06
CA THR A 327 -7.04 -24.64 -18.90
C THR A 327 -7.77 -24.13 -20.14
N ASP A 328 -8.87 -24.77 -20.53
CA ASP A 328 -9.50 -24.61 -21.83
C ASP A 328 -11.01 -24.38 -21.64
N TYR A 329 -11.52 -23.28 -22.20
CA TYR A 329 -12.91 -22.82 -21.99
C TYR A 329 -13.53 -22.35 -23.31
N CYS A 330 -14.85 -22.19 -23.32
CA CYS A 330 -15.62 -21.60 -24.41
C CYS A 330 -16.05 -20.15 -24.10
N PRO A 331 -16.33 -19.33 -25.12
CA PRO A 331 -16.85 -17.98 -24.93
C PRO A 331 -18.21 -18.03 -24.24
N GLY A 332 -18.34 -17.28 -23.14
CA GLY A 332 -19.56 -17.24 -22.32
C GLY A 332 -19.59 -18.20 -21.12
N ASP A 333 -18.60 -19.09 -20.98
CA ASP A 333 -18.44 -19.93 -19.78
C ASP A 333 -18.15 -19.06 -18.54
N SER A 334 -18.42 -19.62 -17.35
CA SER A 334 -17.95 -19.07 -16.08
C SER A 334 -16.72 -19.84 -15.58
N GLY A 335 -15.59 -19.14 -15.44
CA GLY A 335 -14.32 -19.74 -15.02
C GLY A 335 -13.57 -18.88 -14.01
N HIS A 336 -12.88 -19.55 -13.11
CA HIS A 336 -12.04 -18.94 -12.07
C HIS A 336 -10.75 -19.73 -11.91
N VAL A 337 -9.70 -19.06 -11.45
CA VAL A 337 -8.43 -19.65 -11.04
C VAL A 337 -8.39 -19.64 -9.52
N GLU A 338 -8.20 -20.81 -8.92
CA GLU A 338 -7.94 -20.96 -7.49
C GLU A 338 -6.48 -20.64 -7.16
N VAL A 339 -6.26 -19.84 -6.11
CA VAL A 339 -4.93 -19.52 -5.58
C VAL A 339 -4.86 -19.92 -4.11
N ALA A 340 -4.03 -20.92 -3.79
CA ALA A 340 -3.72 -21.25 -2.41
C ALA A 340 -2.79 -20.18 -1.84
N MET A 341 -3.12 -19.61 -0.69
CA MET A 341 -2.36 -18.53 -0.07
C MET A 341 -2.16 -18.76 1.42
N HIS A 342 -0.92 -18.64 1.87
CA HIS A 342 -0.49 -18.92 3.23
C HIS A 342 0.33 -17.75 3.78
N GLY A 343 0.36 -17.59 5.11
CA GLY A 343 0.99 -16.47 5.81
C GLY A 343 0.05 -15.85 6.86
N THR A 344 0.37 -14.65 7.35
CA THR A 344 -0.41 -13.96 8.39
C THR A 344 -1.54 -13.10 7.78
N PRO A 345 -2.83 -13.45 7.94
CA PRO A 345 -3.93 -12.70 7.34
C PRO A 345 -4.16 -11.32 8.00
N PRO A 346 -4.75 -10.33 7.30
CA PRO A 346 -5.09 -10.36 5.87
C PRO A 346 -3.86 -10.50 4.96
N LEU A 347 -4.00 -11.34 3.94
CA LEU A 347 -3.06 -11.49 2.84
C LEU A 347 -3.51 -10.62 1.67
N THR A 348 -2.56 -9.99 1.00
CA THR A 348 -2.79 -9.14 -0.17
C THR A 348 -2.00 -9.65 -1.35
N LEU A 349 -2.68 -9.99 -2.45
CA LEU A 349 -2.12 -10.60 -3.65
C LEU A 349 -2.15 -9.60 -4.81
N GLU A 350 -0.98 -9.23 -5.29
CA GLU A 350 -0.81 -8.47 -6.53
C GLU A 350 -0.64 -9.44 -7.69
N TYR A 351 -1.50 -9.31 -8.72
CA TYR A 351 -1.46 -10.17 -9.91
C TYR A 351 -1.79 -9.37 -11.18
N VAL A 352 -1.28 -9.83 -12.32
CA VAL A 352 -1.58 -9.27 -13.64
C VAL A 352 -2.35 -10.29 -14.45
N SER A 353 -3.55 -9.91 -14.89
CA SER A 353 -4.25 -10.62 -15.96
C SER A 353 -3.93 -9.96 -17.30
N LYS A 354 -3.69 -10.79 -18.31
CA LYS A 354 -3.49 -10.37 -19.69
C LYS A 354 -4.51 -11.05 -20.60
N SER A 355 -5.32 -10.24 -21.28
CA SER A 355 -6.22 -10.67 -22.35
C SER A 355 -5.85 -9.91 -23.63
N GLY A 356 -5.51 -10.67 -24.69
CA GLY A 356 -4.96 -10.10 -25.93
C GLY A 356 -3.68 -9.29 -25.69
N GLU A 357 -3.65 -8.04 -26.15
CA GLU A 357 -2.54 -7.11 -25.91
C GLU A 357 -2.61 -6.39 -24.56
N ARG A 358 -3.78 -6.38 -23.90
CA ARG A 358 -3.99 -5.60 -22.67
C ARG A 358 -3.53 -6.38 -21.44
N MET A 359 -2.57 -5.83 -20.71
CA MET A 359 -2.25 -6.23 -19.34
C MET A 359 -2.97 -5.29 -18.36
N ARG A 360 -3.59 -5.85 -17.33
CA ARG A 360 -4.21 -5.11 -16.22
C ARG A 360 -3.68 -5.66 -14.89
N PRO A 361 -3.11 -4.82 -14.01
CA PRO A 361 -2.79 -5.20 -12.65
C PRO A 361 -4.06 -5.19 -11.78
N TYR A 362 -4.10 -6.10 -10.80
CA TYR A 362 -5.17 -6.29 -9.84
C TYR A 362 -4.57 -6.57 -8.45
N THR A 363 -5.31 -6.21 -7.41
CA THR A 363 -4.90 -6.36 -6.01
C THR A 363 -6.04 -6.99 -5.21
N LEU A 364 -5.90 -8.24 -4.79
CA LEU A 364 -6.90 -8.96 -4.00
C LEU A 364 -6.54 -8.95 -2.51
N SER A 365 -7.51 -8.71 -1.63
CA SER A 365 -7.40 -8.96 -0.19
C SER A 365 -8.15 -10.23 0.20
N HIS A 366 -7.52 -11.09 1.01
CA HIS A 366 -8.05 -12.39 1.43
C HIS A 366 -7.61 -12.73 2.86
N MET A 367 -8.54 -13.24 3.67
CA MET A 367 -8.35 -13.36 5.12
C MET A 367 -8.46 -14.79 5.66
N ALA A 368 -8.77 -15.78 4.81
CA ALA A 368 -8.83 -17.20 5.17
C ALA A 368 -7.63 -17.97 4.59
N PRO A 369 -6.47 -18.05 5.29
CA PRO A 369 -5.23 -18.66 4.77
C PRO A 369 -5.26 -20.20 4.61
N THR A 370 -6.46 -20.80 4.69
CA THR A 370 -6.77 -22.21 4.52
C THR A 370 -7.74 -22.48 3.36
N GLU A 371 -8.33 -21.43 2.77
CA GLU A 371 -9.25 -21.51 1.63
C GLU A 371 -8.61 -20.85 0.41
N PRO A 372 -8.76 -21.43 -0.81
CA PRO A 372 -8.22 -20.83 -2.01
C PRO A 372 -8.97 -19.54 -2.37
N ALA A 373 -8.24 -18.51 -2.79
CA ALA A 373 -8.86 -17.33 -3.37
C ALA A 373 -9.28 -17.58 -4.82
N LEU A 374 -10.47 -17.08 -5.18
CA LEU A 374 -11.04 -17.23 -6.53
C LEU A 374 -10.77 -15.98 -7.39
N LEU A 375 -10.03 -16.15 -8.48
CA LEU A 375 -9.78 -15.11 -9.47
C LEU A 375 -10.58 -15.39 -10.76
N SER A 376 -11.68 -14.67 -10.99
CA SER A 376 -12.49 -14.86 -12.22
C SER A 376 -11.72 -14.50 -13.50
N LEU A 377 -12.07 -15.20 -14.59
CA LEU A 377 -11.48 -15.05 -15.92
C LEU A 377 -12.42 -14.27 -16.85
N ASP A 378 -11.85 -13.50 -17.79
CA ASP A 378 -12.57 -12.64 -18.74
C ASP A 378 -12.99 -13.45 -19.99
N LEU A 379 -13.82 -14.48 -19.81
CA LEU A 379 -14.18 -15.48 -20.84
C LEU A 379 -15.16 -14.95 -21.91
N ALA A 380 -15.26 -13.63 -22.09
CA ALA A 380 -16.15 -12.98 -23.05
C ALA A 380 -15.66 -13.02 -24.51
N GLY A 381 -14.38 -13.31 -24.75
CA GLY A 381 -13.78 -13.33 -26.09
C GLY A 381 -12.71 -14.40 -26.27
N PRO A 382 -12.59 -14.98 -27.47
CA PRO A 382 -11.64 -16.05 -27.75
C PRO A 382 -10.18 -15.57 -27.74
N GLY A 383 -9.28 -16.51 -27.45
CA GLY A 383 -7.83 -16.31 -27.47
C GLY A 383 -7.14 -16.73 -26.17
N PRO A 384 -5.78 -16.69 -26.16
CA PRO A 384 -5.00 -17.03 -24.98
C PRO A 384 -5.01 -15.88 -23.96
N GLN A 385 -5.38 -16.21 -22.72
CA GLN A 385 -5.26 -15.36 -21.56
C GLN A 385 -4.14 -15.86 -20.65
N THR A 386 -3.42 -14.95 -19.99
CA THR A 386 -2.35 -15.33 -19.07
C THR A 386 -2.46 -14.55 -17.77
N LEU A 387 -2.64 -15.25 -16.66
CA LEU A 387 -2.67 -14.69 -15.31
C LEU A 387 -1.32 -15.00 -14.65
N ARG A 388 -0.62 -13.96 -14.19
CA ARG A 388 0.65 -14.05 -13.46
C ARG A 388 0.50 -13.46 -12.07
N LEU A 389 0.90 -14.20 -11.05
CA LEU A 389 1.06 -13.67 -9.70
C LEU A 389 2.36 -12.84 -9.63
N GLU A 390 2.31 -11.65 -9.03
CA GLU A 390 3.48 -10.74 -8.92
C GLU A 390 4.08 -10.74 -7.52
N GLN A 391 3.23 -10.61 -6.49
CA GLN A 391 3.66 -10.46 -5.10
C GLN A 391 2.52 -10.86 -4.16
N VAL A 392 2.87 -11.43 -3.00
CA VAL A 392 1.94 -11.55 -1.86
C VAL A 392 2.54 -10.87 -0.63
N THR A 393 1.72 -10.07 0.06
CA THR A 393 2.07 -9.30 1.26
C THR A 393 1.18 -9.66 2.44
N ASP A 394 1.76 -9.85 3.62
CA ASP A 394 1.03 -10.20 4.85
C ASP A 394 0.72 -8.99 5.75
N ALA A 395 -0.07 -9.22 6.79
CA ALA A 395 -0.43 -8.20 7.78
C ALA A 395 0.75 -7.65 8.62
N CYS A 396 1.92 -8.30 8.56
CA CYS A 396 3.17 -7.81 9.16
C CYS A 396 4.00 -6.95 8.18
N GLY A 397 3.60 -6.83 6.92
CA GLY A 397 4.35 -6.15 5.87
C GLY A 397 5.49 -6.99 5.27
N ASN A 398 5.54 -8.30 5.54
CA ASN A 398 6.43 -9.20 4.82
C ASN A 398 5.92 -9.35 3.38
N ALA A 399 6.81 -9.26 2.40
CA ALA A 399 6.50 -9.43 0.99
C ALA A 399 7.25 -10.63 0.40
N ALA A 400 6.56 -11.48 -0.36
CA ALA A 400 7.15 -12.52 -1.17
C ALA A 400 6.87 -12.27 -2.66
N PRO A 401 7.89 -12.11 -3.51
CA PRO A 401 7.71 -11.99 -4.95
C PRO A 401 7.31 -13.35 -5.53
N LEU A 402 6.37 -13.32 -6.48
CA LEU A 402 5.80 -14.48 -7.15
C LEU A 402 6.13 -14.42 -8.65
N ASN A 403 6.13 -15.59 -9.30
CA ASN A 403 6.29 -15.68 -10.75
C ASN A 403 5.49 -16.85 -11.35
N ASP A 404 4.50 -17.34 -10.60
CA ASP A 404 3.60 -18.41 -11.04
C ASP A 404 2.67 -17.86 -12.12
N THR A 405 2.56 -18.60 -13.23
CA THR A 405 1.70 -18.22 -14.36
C THR A 405 0.80 -19.37 -14.79
N VAL A 406 -0.51 -19.14 -14.83
CA VAL A 406 -1.45 -19.98 -15.57
C VAL A 406 -1.70 -19.36 -16.93
N ARG A 407 -1.80 -20.21 -17.95
CA ARG A 407 -2.30 -19.83 -19.27
C ARG A 407 -3.62 -20.54 -19.48
N VAL A 408 -4.60 -19.78 -19.91
CA VAL A 408 -5.95 -20.26 -20.22
C VAL A 408 -6.20 -19.99 -21.70
N LEU A 409 -6.81 -20.94 -22.41
CA LEU A 409 -7.22 -20.76 -23.80
C LEU A 409 -8.74 -20.69 -23.85
N VAL A 410 -9.26 -19.54 -24.29
CA VAL A 410 -10.66 -19.43 -24.70
C VAL A 410 -10.70 -19.85 -26.17
N HIS A 411 -11.32 -20.98 -26.46
CA HIS A 411 -11.49 -21.49 -27.81
C HIS A 411 -12.49 -20.63 -28.60
N GLU A 412 -12.45 -20.72 -29.92
CA GLU A 412 -13.45 -20.06 -30.76
C GLU A 412 -14.70 -20.93 -30.89
N GLN A 413 -15.89 -20.33 -31.00
CA GLN A 413 -17.07 -21.04 -31.50
C GLN A 413 -17.16 -20.83 -33.01
N ALA A 414 -17.12 -21.91 -33.79
CA ALA A 414 -17.32 -21.81 -35.23
C ALA A 414 -18.81 -21.71 -35.61
N GLN A 415 -19.10 -20.98 -36.67
CA GLN A 415 -20.38 -20.96 -37.37
C GLN A 415 -20.23 -21.69 -38.71
N VAL A 416 -21.06 -22.71 -38.92
CA VAL A 416 -20.98 -23.59 -40.09
C VAL A 416 -22.24 -23.46 -40.94
N HIS A 417 -22.07 -23.20 -42.24
CA HIS A 417 -23.17 -23.00 -43.20
C HIS A 417 -22.76 -23.45 -44.61
N PHE A 418 -23.72 -23.76 -45.47
CA PHE A 418 -23.46 -23.93 -46.90
C PHE A 418 -23.19 -22.58 -47.57
N ASP A 419 -22.39 -22.56 -48.64
CA ASP A 419 -22.13 -21.36 -49.43
C ASP A 419 -23.43 -20.84 -50.06
N ALA A 420 -23.83 -19.64 -49.67
CA ALA A 420 -25.03 -18.96 -50.16
C ALA A 420 -24.97 -18.60 -51.66
N ALA A 421 -23.87 -18.81 -52.38
CA ALA A 421 -23.85 -18.81 -53.84
C ALA A 421 -24.39 -20.12 -54.45
N HIS A 422 -24.20 -21.26 -53.76
CA HIS A 422 -24.58 -22.60 -54.23
C HIS A 422 -25.95 -23.04 -53.69
N CYS A 423 -26.26 -22.74 -52.43
CA CYS A 423 -27.45 -23.22 -51.74
C CYS A 423 -28.34 -22.03 -51.35
N ARG A 424 -29.54 -21.93 -51.94
CA ARG A 424 -30.52 -20.86 -51.65
C ARG A 424 -31.93 -21.44 -51.55
N PRO A 425 -32.74 -21.04 -50.56
CA PRO A 425 -34.14 -21.41 -50.49
C PRO A 425 -34.88 -21.10 -51.80
N GLY A 426 -35.58 -22.09 -52.36
CA GLY A 426 -36.33 -21.94 -53.61
C GLY A 426 -35.49 -21.85 -54.90
N ARG A 427 -34.18 -22.13 -54.84
CA ARG A 427 -33.32 -22.39 -56.01
C ARG A 427 -32.48 -23.66 -55.76
N PRO A 428 -33.05 -24.86 -55.96
CA PRO A 428 -32.32 -26.10 -55.78
C PRO A 428 -31.18 -26.23 -56.79
N LEU A 429 -30.12 -26.93 -56.39
CA LEU A 429 -28.92 -27.12 -57.19
C LEU A 429 -29.14 -28.24 -58.23
N PRO A 430 -29.00 -27.97 -59.54
CA PRO A 430 -29.26 -28.99 -60.56
C PRO A 430 -28.10 -30.00 -60.66
N LEU A 431 -28.44 -31.28 -60.57
CA LEU A 431 -27.57 -32.43 -60.79
C LEU A 431 -27.88 -33.03 -62.16
N LEU A 432 -26.91 -33.02 -63.06
CA LEU A 432 -27.09 -33.47 -64.44
C LEU A 432 -27.07 -34.99 -64.54
N ARG A 433 -28.16 -35.57 -65.03
CA ARG A 433 -28.30 -37.00 -65.28
C ARG A 433 -27.24 -37.50 -66.26
N GLY A 434 -26.38 -38.41 -65.80
CA GLY A 434 -25.24 -38.94 -66.57
C GLY A 434 -23.98 -38.07 -66.52
N GLY A 435 -24.02 -36.93 -65.83
CA GLY A 435 -22.85 -36.12 -65.52
C GLY A 435 -21.99 -36.71 -64.39
N ARG A 436 -20.93 -35.99 -64.02
CA ARG A 436 -20.18 -36.25 -62.78
C ARG A 436 -20.94 -35.66 -61.59
N GLY A 437 -20.67 -36.18 -60.38
CA GLY A 437 -21.14 -35.56 -59.14
C GLY A 437 -20.70 -34.09 -59.04
N ARG A 438 -21.52 -33.28 -58.38
CA ARG A 438 -21.33 -31.82 -58.29
C ARG A 438 -20.70 -31.45 -56.95
N GLU A 439 -19.85 -30.43 -56.92
CA GLU A 439 -19.29 -29.94 -55.66
C GLU A 439 -20.19 -28.84 -55.07
N VAL A 440 -20.50 -28.97 -53.78
CA VAL A 440 -21.21 -27.99 -52.96
C VAL A 440 -20.23 -27.46 -51.94
N ARG A 441 -20.11 -26.14 -51.81
CA ARG A 441 -19.25 -25.53 -50.79
C ARG A 441 -19.98 -25.36 -49.46
N TYR A 442 -19.26 -25.54 -48.37
CA TYR A 442 -19.65 -25.13 -47.03
C TYR A 442 -18.48 -24.40 -46.37
N VAL A 443 -18.79 -23.51 -45.44
CA VAL A 443 -17.82 -22.63 -44.79
C VAL A 443 -17.86 -22.87 -43.29
N VAL A 444 -16.68 -22.97 -42.69
CA VAL A 444 -16.46 -22.99 -41.23
C VAL A 444 -15.80 -21.67 -40.88
N GLU A 445 -16.55 -20.76 -40.29
CA GLU A 445 -16.07 -19.43 -39.88
C GLU A 445 -15.96 -19.34 -38.34
N PRO A 446 -15.04 -18.56 -37.75
CA PRO A 446 -14.08 -17.66 -38.39
C PRO A 446 -13.00 -18.42 -39.16
N ARG A 447 -12.68 -17.95 -40.38
CA ARG A 447 -11.84 -18.63 -41.38
C ARG A 447 -10.38 -18.89 -40.97
N HIS A 448 -9.97 -18.48 -39.77
CA HIS A 448 -8.61 -18.56 -39.25
C HIS A 448 -8.54 -19.19 -37.84
N SER A 449 -9.55 -19.97 -37.46
CA SER A 449 -9.50 -20.76 -36.23
C SER A 449 -8.37 -21.78 -36.21
N ARG A 450 -7.91 -22.12 -35.01
CA ARG A 450 -6.89 -23.15 -34.76
C ARG A 450 -7.48 -24.53 -34.53
N ASP A 451 -8.76 -24.59 -34.20
CA ASP A 451 -9.45 -25.81 -33.81
C ASP A 451 -9.98 -26.57 -35.04
N GLU A 452 -9.95 -27.90 -34.97
CA GLU A 452 -10.65 -28.77 -35.93
C GLU A 452 -12.10 -29.02 -35.47
N TRP A 453 -13.02 -29.07 -36.44
CA TRP A 453 -14.45 -29.17 -36.21
C TRP A 453 -15.00 -30.47 -36.82
N ASP A 454 -15.66 -31.28 -36.00
CA ASP A 454 -16.49 -32.42 -36.40
C ASP A 454 -17.82 -31.89 -36.96
N VAL A 455 -17.83 -31.53 -38.24
CA VAL A 455 -19.02 -31.08 -38.97
C VAL A 455 -19.83 -32.29 -39.43
N ARG A 456 -21.13 -32.32 -39.11
CA ARG A 456 -22.02 -33.43 -39.45
C ARG A 456 -23.06 -33.03 -40.49
N VAL A 457 -23.08 -33.77 -41.58
CA VAL A 457 -24.04 -33.62 -42.69
C VAL A 457 -24.88 -34.89 -42.82
N HIS A 458 -26.18 -34.73 -42.80
CA HIS A 458 -27.17 -35.76 -43.11
C HIS A 458 -27.72 -35.54 -44.53
N PHE A 459 -28.09 -36.64 -45.19
CA PHE A 459 -28.64 -36.65 -46.55
C PHE A 459 -29.97 -37.41 -46.57
N SER A 460 -31.03 -36.70 -46.97
CA SER A 460 -32.37 -37.25 -47.18
C SER A 460 -32.67 -37.36 -48.68
N PRO A 461 -32.79 -38.57 -49.25
CA PRO A 461 -32.91 -38.77 -50.69
C PRO A 461 -34.29 -38.38 -51.24
N ASP A 462 -34.33 -37.80 -52.44
CA ASP A 462 -35.61 -37.58 -53.13
C ASP A 462 -36.14 -38.88 -53.74
N VAL A 463 -36.98 -39.58 -52.97
CA VAL A 463 -37.70 -40.79 -53.38
C VAL A 463 -38.70 -40.58 -54.53
N LYS A 464 -38.89 -39.34 -55.02
CA LYS A 464 -39.73 -39.01 -56.18
C LYS A 464 -38.90 -38.62 -57.43
N ALA A 465 -37.57 -38.58 -57.32
CA ALA A 465 -36.69 -38.29 -58.46
C ALA A 465 -36.84 -39.36 -59.56
N ALA A 466 -36.97 -38.93 -60.81
CA ALA A 466 -37.29 -39.80 -61.95
C ALA A 466 -36.06 -40.53 -62.52
N LEU A 467 -35.24 -41.09 -61.63
CA LEU A 467 -33.94 -41.71 -61.91
C LEU A 467 -34.06 -43.12 -62.54
N PRO A 468 -33.01 -43.61 -63.24
CA PRO A 468 -32.96 -44.98 -63.77
C PRO A 468 -33.00 -46.08 -62.70
N ARG A 469 -32.55 -45.78 -61.47
CA ARG A 469 -32.82 -46.55 -60.24
C ARG A 469 -33.57 -45.63 -59.29
N PRO A 470 -34.77 -45.98 -58.81
CA PRO A 470 -35.46 -45.18 -57.80
C PRO A 470 -34.68 -45.20 -56.48
N LEU A 471 -34.72 -44.07 -55.76
CA LEU A 471 -34.19 -43.97 -54.40
C LEU A 471 -35.27 -44.35 -53.37
N THR A 472 -34.81 -44.83 -52.23
CA THR A 472 -35.64 -45.20 -51.08
C THR A 472 -35.16 -44.47 -49.84
N SER A 473 -35.94 -44.46 -48.76
CA SER A 473 -35.49 -43.93 -47.46
C SER A 473 -34.30 -44.70 -46.87
N ALA A 474 -33.96 -45.89 -47.38
CA ALA A 474 -32.78 -46.65 -47.00
C ALA A 474 -31.50 -46.23 -47.74
N ASP A 475 -31.59 -45.34 -48.75
CA ASP A 475 -30.44 -44.70 -49.40
C ASP A 475 -30.00 -43.41 -48.65
N ALA A 476 -30.64 -43.06 -47.53
CA ALA A 476 -30.26 -41.95 -46.65
C ALA A 476 -28.98 -42.26 -45.86
N TRP A 477 -28.20 -41.22 -45.52
CA TRP A 477 -26.97 -41.38 -44.73
C TRP A 477 -26.60 -40.15 -43.91
N GLU A 478 -25.78 -40.37 -42.89
CA GLU A 478 -25.21 -39.35 -41.99
C GLU A 478 -23.68 -39.45 -42.08
N LYS A 479 -22.97 -38.32 -42.14
CA LYS A 479 -21.51 -38.28 -42.25
C LYS A 479 -20.92 -37.14 -41.44
N THR A 480 -20.08 -37.47 -40.46
CA THR A 480 -19.18 -36.52 -39.80
C THR A 480 -17.89 -36.38 -40.60
N VAL A 481 -17.37 -35.16 -40.72
CA VAL A 481 -16.09 -34.85 -41.36
C VAL A 481 -15.32 -33.88 -40.47
N ARG A 482 -14.05 -34.18 -40.19
CA ARG A 482 -13.14 -33.25 -39.51
C ARG A 482 -12.56 -32.26 -40.50
N VAL A 483 -12.71 -30.98 -40.17
CA VAL A 483 -12.27 -29.86 -40.99
C VAL A 483 -11.69 -28.75 -40.11
N ALA A 484 -10.58 -28.15 -40.55
CA ALA A 484 -10.13 -26.87 -40.00
C ALA A 484 -11.07 -25.73 -40.44
N ALA A 485 -10.92 -24.54 -39.86
CA ALA A 485 -11.61 -23.36 -40.36
C ALA A 485 -11.31 -23.06 -41.85
N GLY A 486 -12.28 -22.51 -42.58
CA GLY A 486 -12.16 -22.15 -44.00
C GLY A 486 -13.31 -22.64 -44.89
N GLU A 487 -13.08 -22.65 -46.22
CA GLU A 487 -14.02 -23.17 -47.21
C GLU A 487 -13.70 -24.62 -47.57
N HIS A 488 -14.73 -25.47 -47.60
CA HIS A 488 -14.65 -26.91 -47.85
C HIS A 488 -15.67 -27.36 -48.90
N THR A 489 -15.44 -28.51 -49.53
CA THR A 489 -16.32 -29.07 -50.57
C THR A 489 -16.92 -30.42 -50.19
N LEU A 490 -18.21 -30.58 -50.47
CA LEU A 490 -18.96 -31.83 -50.39
C LEU A 490 -19.39 -32.23 -51.81
N THR A 491 -18.99 -33.41 -52.28
CA THR A 491 -19.43 -33.95 -53.57
C THR A 491 -20.82 -34.57 -53.44
N VAL A 492 -21.82 -33.97 -54.08
CA VAL A 492 -23.19 -34.50 -54.16
C VAL A 492 -23.38 -35.35 -55.41
N THR A 493 -23.94 -36.54 -55.25
CA THR A 493 -24.02 -37.59 -56.28
C THR A 493 -25.43 -38.14 -56.50
N GLN A 494 -26.39 -37.75 -55.64
CA GLN A 494 -27.78 -38.17 -55.67
C GLN A 494 -28.68 -36.95 -55.41
N PRO A 495 -29.89 -36.89 -56.00
CA PRO A 495 -30.89 -35.88 -55.66
C PRO A 495 -31.51 -36.13 -54.29
N GLY A 496 -31.83 -35.05 -53.58
CA GLY A 496 -32.28 -35.05 -52.20
C GLY A 496 -31.87 -33.76 -51.47
N THR A 497 -32.14 -33.70 -50.18
CA THR A 497 -31.79 -32.56 -49.33
C THR A 497 -30.60 -32.93 -48.45
N TYR A 498 -29.53 -32.16 -48.56
CA TYR A 498 -28.36 -32.22 -47.68
C TYR A 498 -28.55 -31.22 -46.54
N THR A 499 -28.36 -31.66 -45.29
CA THR A 499 -28.60 -30.85 -44.08
C THR A 499 -27.40 -30.90 -43.15
N ILE A 500 -26.83 -29.74 -42.82
CA ILE A 500 -25.85 -29.61 -41.74
C ILE A 500 -26.65 -29.64 -40.43
N GLU A 501 -26.38 -30.62 -39.58
CA GLU A 501 -27.14 -30.81 -38.32
C GLU A 501 -26.36 -30.35 -37.09
N HIS A 502 -25.03 -30.50 -37.12
CA HIS A 502 -24.16 -30.30 -35.96
C HIS A 502 -22.75 -29.89 -36.39
N ALA A 503 -22.10 -29.08 -35.56
CA ALA A 503 -20.66 -28.85 -35.58
C ALA A 503 -20.16 -28.76 -34.12
N ALA A 504 -18.98 -29.28 -33.83
CA ALA A 504 -18.27 -29.06 -32.56
C ALA A 504 -16.77 -29.31 -32.73
N SER A 505 -15.95 -28.67 -31.92
CA SER A 505 -14.54 -29.03 -31.77
C SER A 505 -14.35 -30.02 -30.62
N SER A 506 -13.11 -30.35 -30.28
CA SER A 506 -12.79 -31.12 -29.05
C SER A 506 -13.05 -30.36 -27.75
N PHE A 507 -13.37 -29.06 -27.82
CA PHE A 507 -13.56 -28.17 -26.67
C PHE A 507 -14.95 -27.53 -26.64
N CYS A 508 -15.41 -26.98 -27.77
CA CYS A 508 -16.63 -26.17 -27.82
C CYS A 508 -17.66 -26.70 -28.82
N ALA A 509 -18.94 -26.57 -28.46
CA ALA A 509 -20.04 -26.70 -29.41
C ALA A 509 -19.95 -25.60 -30.48
N GLY A 510 -20.18 -25.98 -31.73
CA GLY A 510 -20.24 -25.07 -32.88
C GLY A 510 -21.68 -24.77 -33.25
N GLN A 511 -21.90 -23.60 -33.85
CA GLN A 511 -23.21 -23.16 -34.29
C GLN A 511 -23.45 -23.49 -35.76
N VAL A 512 -24.69 -23.83 -36.12
CA VAL A 512 -25.09 -24.10 -37.51
C VAL A 512 -25.99 -22.97 -38.00
N ALA A 513 -25.47 -22.19 -38.96
CA ALA A 513 -26.02 -20.91 -39.42
C ALA A 513 -26.72 -21.03 -40.79
N ALA A 514 -27.39 -19.97 -41.24
CA ALA A 514 -28.11 -19.97 -42.51
C ALA A 514 -27.17 -19.73 -43.71
N PRO A 515 -27.27 -20.52 -44.81
CA PRO A 515 -28.14 -21.67 -45.03
C PRO A 515 -27.56 -23.00 -44.50
N TRP A 516 -28.33 -23.74 -43.70
CA TRP A 516 -27.95 -25.07 -43.20
C TRP A 516 -28.47 -26.23 -44.06
N THR A 517 -29.27 -25.93 -45.09
CA THR A 517 -29.80 -26.92 -46.05
C THR A 517 -29.34 -26.63 -47.48
N CYS A 518 -29.21 -27.68 -48.28
CA CYS A 518 -28.99 -27.59 -49.72
C CYS A 518 -29.84 -28.64 -50.45
N GLU A 519 -30.84 -28.18 -51.20
CA GLU A 519 -31.66 -29.04 -52.06
C GLU A 519 -30.92 -29.33 -53.36
N VAL A 520 -30.86 -30.61 -53.77
CA VAL A 520 -30.23 -31.07 -55.02
C VAL A 520 -31.26 -31.84 -55.84
N VAL A 521 -31.47 -31.42 -57.09
CA VAL A 521 -32.52 -31.99 -57.97
C VAL A 521 -31.94 -32.62 -59.23
N ASP A 522 -32.47 -33.79 -59.62
CA ASP A 522 -32.10 -34.47 -60.86
C ASP A 522 -32.74 -33.79 -62.07
N VAL A 523 -31.90 -33.31 -62.99
CA VAL A 523 -32.33 -32.67 -64.23
C VAL A 523 -32.16 -33.67 -65.39
N PRO A 524 -33.25 -34.11 -66.05
CA PRO A 524 -33.15 -34.99 -67.22
C PRO A 524 -32.63 -34.23 -68.46
N PRO A 525 -32.03 -34.93 -69.44
CA PRO A 525 -31.66 -34.32 -70.71
C PRO A 525 -32.90 -33.86 -71.50
N PRO A 526 -32.82 -32.72 -72.21
CA PRO A 526 -33.94 -32.15 -72.94
C PRO A 526 -34.34 -32.97 -74.17
N ARG A 527 -35.57 -32.76 -74.65
CA ARG A 527 -36.16 -33.47 -75.80
C ARG A 527 -36.96 -32.51 -76.67
N ALA A 528 -37.01 -32.78 -77.98
CA ALA A 528 -37.95 -32.12 -78.89
C ALA A 528 -38.81 -33.15 -79.62
N GLN A 529 -40.11 -32.89 -79.69
CA GLN A 529 -41.03 -33.51 -80.64
C GLN A 529 -41.41 -32.43 -81.66
N ILE A 530 -41.32 -32.72 -82.96
CA ILE A 530 -41.50 -31.71 -84.01
C ILE A 530 -42.53 -32.22 -85.01
N HIS A 531 -43.64 -31.49 -85.12
CA HIS A 531 -44.71 -31.72 -86.07
C HIS A 531 -44.72 -30.60 -87.11
N PHE A 532 -45.14 -30.89 -88.34
CA PHE A 532 -45.28 -29.91 -89.41
C PHE A 532 -46.74 -29.85 -89.84
N GLU A 533 -47.33 -28.67 -89.77
CA GLU A 533 -48.68 -28.37 -90.28
C GLU A 533 -48.58 -27.50 -91.53
N SER A 534 -49.40 -27.77 -92.54
CA SER A 534 -49.70 -26.79 -93.58
C SER A 534 -50.58 -25.69 -92.98
N ILE A 535 -50.16 -24.43 -93.13
CA ILE A 535 -51.02 -23.30 -92.78
C ILE A 535 -52.01 -23.15 -93.94
N GLU A 536 -53.32 -23.08 -93.67
CA GLU A 536 -54.36 -23.04 -94.69
C GLU A 536 -55.35 -21.90 -94.42
N ASP A 537 -55.63 -21.10 -95.45
CA ASP A 537 -56.58 -19.99 -95.42
C ASP A 537 -57.87 -20.41 -96.15
N PRO A 538 -59.05 -20.38 -95.50
CA PRO A 538 -60.34 -20.72 -96.10
C PRO A 538 -60.74 -19.90 -97.34
N CYS A 539 -60.03 -18.81 -97.65
CA CYS A 539 -60.22 -17.97 -98.83
C CYS A 539 -59.05 -17.99 -99.82
N ALA A 540 -57.87 -18.51 -99.45
CA ALA A 540 -56.66 -18.47 -100.30
C ALA A 540 -55.91 -19.82 -100.47
N GLY A 541 -56.33 -20.90 -99.78
CA GLY A 541 -55.73 -22.22 -99.90
C GLY A 541 -54.50 -22.42 -99.02
N THR A 542 -53.56 -23.29 -99.43
CA THR A 542 -52.37 -23.59 -98.61
C THR A 542 -51.43 -22.41 -98.59
N VAL A 543 -51.40 -21.76 -97.43
CA VAL A 543 -50.61 -20.60 -97.11
C VAL A 543 -49.59 -20.91 -96.01
N GLY A 544 -48.85 -22.03 -96.09
CA GLY A 544 -47.49 -22.10 -95.55
C GLY A 544 -47.09 -23.35 -94.78
N VAL A 545 -45.94 -23.27 -94.08
CA VAL A 545 -45.42 -24.34 -93.22
C VAL A 545 -45.26 -23.82 -91.81
N LYS A 546 -45.76 -24.59 -90.85
CA LYS A 546 -45.64 -24.32 -89.42
C LYS A 546 -45.05 -25.54 -88.72
N ALA A 547 -43.78 -25.43 -88.32
CA ALA A 547 -43.13 -26.43 -87.48
C ALA A 547 -43.51 -26.18 -86.02
N LEU A 548 -44.49 -26.95 -85.53
CA LEU A 548 -44.82 -27.03 -84.12
C LEU A 548 -43.77 -27.89 -83.40
N SER A 549 -42.82 -27.23 -82.75
CA SER A 549 -41.91 -27.90 -81.83
C SER A 549 -42.52 -27.92 -80.42
N THR A 550 -42.50 -29.08 -79.77
CA THR A 550 -42.74 -29.23 -78.33
C THR A 550 -41.42 -29.61 -77.67
N LEU A 551 -40.94 -28.76 -76.77
CA LEU A 551 -39.61 -28.80 -76.16
C LEU A 551 -39.75 -29.12 -74.67
N GLU A 552 -39.18 -30.25 -74.24
CA GLU A 552 -39.11 -30.68 -72.85
C GLU A 552 -37.68 -30.40 -72.32
N GLY A 553 -37.55 -29.71 -71.18
CA GLY A 553 -36.26 -29.32 -70.59
C GLY A 553 -36.32 -27.92 -69.97
N GLU A 554 -35.17 -27.27 -69.74
CA GLU A 554 -35.09 -25.95 -69.11
C GLU A 554 -34.58 -24.85 -70.08
N PRO A 555 -35.45 -23.90 -70.49
CA PRO A 555 -35.10 -22.87 -71.47
C PRO A 555 -34.16 -21.78 -70.89
N PRO A 556 -33.38 -21.05 -71.71
CA PRO A 556 -33.42 -20.99 -73.18
C PRO A 556 -33.01 -22.27 -73.90
N PHE A 557 -33.90 -22.77 -74.77
CA PHE A 557 -33.56 -23.84 -75.71
C PHE A 557 -32.83 -23.29 -76.93
N ARG A 558 -31.98 -24.11 -77.56
CA ARG A 558 -31.40 -23.82 -78.89
C ARG A 558 -31.65 -24.99 -79.82
N LEU A 559 -32.57 -24.78 -80.74
CA LEU A 559 -33.02 -25.78 -81.70
C LEU A 559 -32.24 -25.58 -83.01
N HIS A 560 -31.33 -26.50 -83.29
CA HIS A 560 -30.45 -26.47 -84.46
C HIS A 560 -31.14 -27.16 -85.64
N TYR A 561 -31.22 -26.49 -86.78
CA TYR A 561 -31.87 -26.99 -87.99
C TYR A 561 -31.15 -26.57 -89.26
N GLU A 562 -31.50 -27.19 -90.39
CA GLU A 562 -30.99 -26.85 -91.71
C GLU A 562 -32.12 -26.69 -92.72
N SER A 563 -31.97 -25.74 -93.65
CA SER A 563 -32.88 -25.51 -94.77
C SER A 563 -32.16 -25.77 -96.09
N GLN A 564 -32.75 -26.56 -96.97
CA GLN A 564 -32.19 -26.93 -98.26
C GLN A 564 -33.19 -26.63 -99.39
N ARG A 565 -32.75 -25.90 -100.41
CA ARG A 565 -33.48 -25.75 -101.68
C ARG A 565 -32.86 -26.67 -102.74
N PRO A 566 -33.61 -27.19 -103.73
CA PRO A 566 -33.03 -27.96 -104.82
C PRO A 566 -31.90 -27.20 -105.52
N GLY A 567 -30.74 -27.84 -105.65
CA GLY A 567 -29.54 -27.22 -106.25
C GLY A 567 -28.73 -26.29 -105.34
N GLN A 568 -29.09 -26.12 -104.07
CA GLN A 568 -28.34 -25.33 -103.09
C GLN A 568 -27.81 -26.19 -101.93
N ALA A 569 -26.70 -25.75 -101.33
CA ALA A 569 -26.18 -26.35 -100.09
C ALA A 569 -27.16 -26.10 -98.93
N ALA A 570 -27.21 -27.02 -97.97
CA ALA A 570 -28.07 -26.88 -96.79
C ALA A 570 -27.52 -25.79 -95.86
N THR A 571 -28.29 -24.73 -95.64
CA THR A 571 -27.95 -23.64 -94.72
C THR A 571 -28.38 -24.02 -93.32
N ARG A 572 -27.45 -24.01 -92.35
CA ARG A 572 -27.77 -24.23 -90.93
C ARG A 572 -28.23 -22.96 -90.24
N HIS A 573 -29.20 -23.13 -89.35
CA HIS A 573 -29.85 -22.09 -88.55
C HIS A 573 -29.95 -22.55 -87.10
N VAL A 574 -30.02 -21.60 -86.17
CA VAL A 574 -30.28 -21.85 -84.76
C VAL A 574 -31.48 -21.01 -84.36
N ARG A 575 -32.57 -21.66 -83.94
CA ARG A 575 -33.67 -20.98 -83.26
C ARG A 575 -33.37 -21.00 -81.76
N VAL A 576 -33.32 -19.83 -81.14
CA VAL A 576 -33.30 -19.72 -79.67
C VAL A 576 -34.74 -19.55 -79.19
N VAL A 577 -35.13 -20.30 -78.16
CA VAL A 577 -36.47 -20.26 -77.56
C VAL A 577 -36.31 -19.92 -76.09
N GLU A 578 -36.41 -18.63 -75.77
CA GLU A 578 -35.95 -18.08 -74.49
C GLU A 578 -36.70 -18.60 -73.25
N ALA A 579 -38.00 -18.90 -73.37
CA ALA A 579 -38.84 -19.24 -72.20
C ALA A 579 -40.08 -20.11 -72.50
N GLN A 580 -40.17 -20.70 -73.70
CA GLN A 580 -41.35 -21.46 -74.16
C GLN A 580 -41.03 -22.94 -74.35
N THR A 581 -41.88 -23.83 -73.83
CA THR A 581 -41.81 -25.29 -74.04
C THR A 581 -42.61 -25.77 -75.26
N ARG A 582 -43.17 -24.83 -76.02
CA ARG A 582 -43.60 -25.02 -77.40
C ARG A 582 -43.12 -23.81 -78.18
N ASP A 583 -42.56 -24.03 -79.35
CA ASP A 583 -42.16 -22.95 -80.25
C ASP A 583 -42.65 -23.22 -81.66
N GLU A 584 -43.10 -22.15 -82.29
CA GLU A 584 -43.85 -22.16 -83.53
C GLU A 584 -42.96 -21.57 -84.63
N LEU A 585 -42.30 -22.46 -85.37
CA LEU A 585 -41.48 -22.09 -86.52
C LEU A 585 -42.34 -22.04 -87.78
N GLU A 586 -43.06 -20.94 -87.91
CA GLU A 586 -43.67 -20.58 -89.18
C GLU A 586 -42.58 -20.18 -90.18
N PHE A 587 -42.53 -20.87 -91.31
CA PHE A 587 -41.62 -20.55 -92.40
C PHE A 587 -42.40 -19.78 -93.46
N TRP A 588 -42.13 -18.47 -93.56
CA TRP A 588 -42.71 -17.51 -94.49
C TRP A 588 -41.79 -17.25 -95.72
N PRO A 589 -41.56 -18.19 -96.66
CA PRO A 589 -40.70 -17.91 -97.82
C PRO A 589 -41.31 -16.84 -98.73
N SER A 590 -40.62 -15.71 -98.86
CA SER A 590 -40.98 -14.56 -99.70
C SER A 590 -40.75 -14.76 -101.21
N THR A 591 -40.64 -16.02 -101.66
CA THR A 591 -40.28 -16.41 -103.03
C THR A 591 -40.93 -17.75 -103.36
N GLU A 592 -41.51 -17.90 -104.56
CA GLU A 592 -42.01 -19.19 -105.03
C GLU A 592 -40.88 -20.22 -105.17
N GLY A 593 -41.16 -21.45 -104.73
CA GLY A 593 -40.29 -22.61 -104.93
C GLY A 593 -40.18 -23.52 -103.70
N PRO A 594 -39.86 -24.81 -103.88
CA PRO A 594 -39.74 -25.76 -102.78
C PRO A 594 -38.50 -25.48 -101.91
N VAL A 595 -38.71 -25.46 -100.59
CA VAL A 595 -37.69 -25.39 -99.54
C VAL A 595 -37.94 -26.51 -98.53
N THR A 596 -36.97 -27.40 -98.33
CA THR A 596 -37.03 -28.48 -97.34
C THR A 596 -36.35 -28.05 -96.05
N TYR A 597 -36.95 -28.33 -94.89
CA TYR A 597 -36.38 -28.06 -93.56
C TYR A 597 -36.08 -29.37 -92.81
N ARG A 598 -34.99 -29.47 -92.04
CA ARG A 598 -34.68 -30.65 -91.19
C ARG A 598 -34.04 -30.22 -89.86
N PHE A 599 -34.42 -30.87 -88.77
CA PHE A 599 -33.88 -30.58 -87.42
C PHE A 599 -32.75 -31.55 -87.03
N LEU A 600 -31.81 -31.08 -86.20
CA LEU A 600 -30.51 -31.73 -85.96
C LEU A 600 -30.19 -32.00 -84.48
N ALA A 601 -30.38 -30.99 -83.62
CA ALA A 601 -29.97 -31.04 -82.22
C ALA A 601 -30.71 -30.02 -81.36
N LEU A 602 -30.71 -30.26 -80.05
CA LEU A 602 -31.24 -29.39 -79.01
C LEU A 602 -30.14 -29.09 -77.98
N ASP A 603 -29.94 -27.80 -77.68
CA ASP A 603 -29.37 -27.37 -76.40
C ASP A 603 -30.49 -26.89 -75.48
N ASP A 604 -30.26 -26.93 -74.17
CA ASP A 604 -31.01 -26.19 -73.16
C ASP A 604 -30.03 -25.49 -72.18
N VAL A 605 -30.48 -24.99 -71.02
CA VAL A 605 -29.58 -24.38 -70.02
C VAL A 605 -28.50 -25.35 -69.51
N ASN A 606 -28.84 -26.64 -69.44
CA ASN A 606 -28.13 -27.66 -68.69
C ASN A 606 -27.34 -28.62 -69.60
N TYR A 607 -27.81 -28.84 -70.83
CA TYR A 607 -27.25 -29.77 -71.82
C TYR A 607 -26.98 -29.09 -73.16
N ARG A 608 -25.98 -29.59 -73.90
CA ARG A 608 -25.63 -29.09 -75.24
C ARG A 608 -25.40 -30.24 -76.21
N GLY A 609 -25.80 -30.05 -77.46
CA GLY A 609 -25.59 -31.00 -78.54
C GLY A 609 -26.40 -32.29 -78.41
N VAL A 610 -27.57 -32.26 -77.76
CA VAL A 610 -28.44 -33.44 -77.68
C VAL A 610 -29.02 -33.73 -79.07
N PRO A 611 -28.76 -34.89 -79.69
CA PRO A 611 -29.16 -35.15 -81.07
C PRO A 611 -30.67 -35.33 -81.21
N LEU A 612 -31.22 -34.90 -82.35
CA LEU A 612 -32.64 -35.05 -82.71
C LEU A 612 -32.81 -35.77 -84.06
N ASP A 613 -33.60 -36.83 -84.09
CA ASP A 613 -34.07 -37.48 -85.33
C ASP A 613 -35.32 -36.76 -85.87
N GLY A 614 -35.11 -35.57 -86.46
CA GLY A 614 -36.19 -34.67 -86.89
C GLY A 614 -36.74 -34.90 -88.32
N PRO A 615 -38.06 -34.76 -88.55
CA PRO A 615 -38.71 -34.85 -89.88
C PRO A 615 -38.50 -33.61 -90.78
N SER A 616 -39.11 -33.58 -91.98
CA SER A 616 -38.93 -32.52 -92.99
C SER A 616 -40.14 -32.21 -93.91
N PHE A 617 -40.34 -30.93 -94.31
CA PHE A 617 -41.56 -30.40 -94.99
C PHE A 617 -41.32 -29.14 -95.89
N THR A 618 -42.30 -28.68 -96.70
CA THR A 618 -42.16 -27.67 -97.83
C THR A 618 -43.45 -26.87 -98.27
N GLN A 619 -43.55 -25.51 -98.22
CA GLN A 619 -44.73 -24.67 -98.71
C GLN A 619 -44.56 -23.09 -98.73
N LEU A 620 -45.63 -22.23 -98.84
CA LEU A 620 -45.68 -20.74 -99.14
C LEU A 620 -46.91 -19.98 -98.51
N VAL A 621 -46.97 -18.65 -98.13
CA VAL A 621 -47.71 -18.12 -96.88
C VAL A 621 -48.52 -16.76 -96.83
N HIS A 622 -49.54 -16.56 -95.91
CA HIS A 622 -50.35 -15.31 -95.58
C HIS A 622 -51.19 -15.28 -94.21
N PRO A 623 -51.64 -14.11 -93.58
CA PRO A 623 -52.32 -14.00 -92.23
C PRO A 623 -53.51 -12.94 -91.94
N LEU A 624 -54.26 -13.01 -90.79
CA LEU A 624 -55.24 -11.96 -90.25
C LEU A 624 -55.74 -12.07 -88.72
N ALA A 625 -56.13 -10.94 -88.06
CA ALA A 625 -56.95 -10.72 -86.78
C ALA A 625 -56.46 -11.13 -85.32
N SER A 626 -56.98 -10.52 -84.20
CA SER A 626 -56.49 -10.73 -82.78
C SER A 626 -57.38 -10.30 -81.55
N ALA A 627 -57.02 -10.68 -80.29
CA ALA A 627 -57.48 -10.18 -78.93
C ALA A 627 -56.58 -10.74 -77.76
N ALA A 628 -56.46 -10.11 -76.56
CA ALA A 628 -55.40 -10.43 -75.54
C ALA A 628 -55.68 -10.12 -74.03
N PHE A 629 -54.80 -10.52 -73.08
CA PHE A 629 -54.86 -10.08 -71.66
C PHE A 629 -54.46 -8.61 -71.47
N ALA A 630 -55.04 -7.92 -70.48
CA ALA A 630 -54.74 -6.51 -70.20
C ALA A 630 -53.28 -6.32 -69.76
N GLY A 631 -52.59 -5.34 -70.34
CA GLY A 631 -51.18 -5.04 -70.06
C GLY A 631 -50.16 -5.94 -70.78
N ALA A 632 -50.56 -7.14 -71.24
CA ALA A 632 -49.69 -8.04 -71.98
C ALA A 632 -49.24 -7.48 -73.36
N ALA A 633 -49.91 -6.43 -73.86
CA ALA A 633 -49.60 -5.77 -75.12
C ALA A 633 -48.38 -4.82 -75.09
N HIS A 634 -47.93 -4.38 -73.90
CA HIS A 634 -46.87 -3.36 -73.75
C HIS A 634 -45.77 -3.73 -72.75
N ALA A 635 -45.76 -4.97 -72.21
CA ALA A 635 -44.73 -5.46 -71.30
C ALA A 635 -43.84 -6.52 -71.97
N GLU A 636 -42.52 -6.45 -71.75
CA GLU A 636 -41.58 -7.51 -72.16
C GLU A 636 -41.63 -8.74 -71.22
N GLN A 637 -42.30 -8.63 -70.07
CA GLN A 637 -42.40 -9.67 -69.04
C GLN A 637 -43.83 -10.20 -68.93
N ASP A 638 -43.97 -11.46 -68.51
CA ASP A 638 -45.27 -12.07 -68.23
C ASP A 638 -45.92 -11.43 -66.99
N VAL A 639 -47.25 -11.29 -67.02
CA VAL A 639 -48.02 -10.92 -65.82
C VAL A 639 -48.05 -12.12 -64.88
N VAL A 640 -47.42 -11.99 -63.71
CA VAL A 640 -47.33 -13.06 -62.70
C VAL A 640 -48.11 -12.70 -61.46
N VAL A 641 -49.10 -13.53 -61.11
CA VAL A 641 -49.82 -13.45 -59.82
C VAL A 641 -49.30 -14.55 -58.89
N ARG A 642 -49.03 -14.20 -57.63
CA ARG A 642 -48.51 -15.10 -56.59
C ARG A 642 -49.55 -15.30 -55.49
N SER A 643 -49.71 -16.52 -55.01
CA SER A 643 -50.68 -16.87 -53.95
C SER A 643 -50.06 -17.84 -52.94
N CYS A 644 -50.22 -17.54 -51.65
CA CYS A 644 -49.87 -18.43 -50.53
C CYS A 644 -50.97 -19.49 -50.28
N GLY A 645 -51.44 -20.16 -51.34
CA GLY A 645 -52.38 -21.28 -51.24
C GLY A 645 -53.88 -20.94 -51.14
N GLN A 646 -54.29 -19.70 -51.43
CA GLN A 646 -55.72 -19.34 -51.52
C GLN A 646 -56.35 -19.84 -52.84
N ALA A 647 -57.65 -20.17 -52.81
CA ALA A 647 -58.34 -20.94 -53.86
C ALA A 647 -58.90 -20.13 -55.05
N SER A 648 -58.84 -18.81 -55.03
CA SER A 648 -59.41 -17.92 -56.07
C SER A 648 -58.54 -16.70 -56.32
N VAL A 649 -58.46 -16.26 -57.58
CA VAL A 649 -57.65 -15.11 -58.06
C VAL A 649 -58.43 -14.36 -59.15
N THR A 650 -58.28 -13.04 -59.27
CA THR A 650 -58.97 -12.22 -60.29
C THR A 650 -57.97 -11.65 -61.31
N ALA A 651 -58.34 -11.52 -62.60
CA ALA A 651 -57.47 -11.01 -63.66
C ALA A 651 -58.23 -10.30 -64.82
N ASP A 652 -57.58 -9.35 -65.50
CA ASP A 652 -58.21 -8.49 -66.54
C ASP A 652 -57.84 -8.86 -67.99
N VAL A 653 -58.79 -8.68 -68.93
CA VAL A 653 -58.68 -9.01 -70.36
C VAL A 653 -59.07 -7.82 -71.25
N GLU A 654 -58.43 -7.68 -72.42
CA GLU A 654 -58.69 -6.68 -73.47
C GLU A 654 -59.19 -7.32 -74.78
N LEU A 655 -60.32 -6.81 -75.31
CA LEU A 655 -61.04 -7.41 -76.43
C LEU A 655 -61.11 -6.47 -77.64
N SER A 656 -60.66 -6.94 -78.80
CA SER A 656 -60.72 -6.24 -80.08
C SER A 656 -61.58 -7.00 -81.10
N GLY A 657 -62.61 -6.35 -81.64
CA GLY A 657 -63.57 -6.95 -82.57
C GLY A 657 -64.93 -6.24 -82.50
N THR A 658 -65.99 -6.89 -82.99
CA THR A 658 -67.38 -6.40 -82.82
C THR A 658 -68.05 -7.18 -81.69
N GLY A 659 -68.38 -6.52 -80.57
CA GLY A 659 -69.09 -7.16 -79.45
C GLY A 659 -70.60 -7.36 -79.72
N PRO A 660 -71.35 -8.04 -78.82
CA PRO A 660 -70.88 -8.67 -77.58
C PRO A 660 -69.96 -9.86 -77.85
N PHE A 661 -69.14 -10.22 -76.87
CA PHE A 661 -68.16 -11.30 -77.01
C PHE A 661 -68.45 -12.48 -76.08
N ASP A 662 -68.23 -13.70 -76.58
CA ASP A 662 -68.10 -14.90 -75.76
C ASP A 662 -66.63 -15.35 -75.76
N LEU A 663 -66.03 -15.49 -74.58
CA LEU A 663 -64.61 -15.81 -74.38
C LEU A 663 -64.50 -17.17 -73.69
N THR A 664 -63.78 -18.11 -74.30
CA THR A 664 -63.36 -19.35 -73.61
C THR A 664 -61.89 -19.25 -73.24
N TYR A 665 -61.57 -19.53 -71.99
CA TYR A 665 -60.21 -19.74 -71.50
C TYR A 665 -60.05 -21.17 -70.99
N SER A 666 -58.81 -21.66 -70.88
CA SER A 666 -58.50 -22.86 -70.09
C SER A 666 -57.55 -22.54 -68.96
N MET A 667 -57.70 -23.26 -67.85
CA MET A 667 -56.75 -23.30 -66.75
C MET A 667 -56.04 -24.64 -66.80
N ARG A 668 -54.71 -24.62 -66.91
CA ARG A 668 -53.88 -25.83 -67.00
C ARG A 668 -52.88 -25.89 -65.86
N SER A 669 -52.95 -26.96 -65.08
CA SER A 669 -51.93 -27.34 -64.10
C SER A 669 -50.71 -27.92 -64.81
N ALA A 670 -49.52 -27.80 -64.22
CA ALA A 670 -48.27 -28.34 -64.79
C ALA A 670 -48.30 -29.85 -65.12
N ARG A 671 -49.25 -30.61 -64.57
CA ARG A 671 -49.47 -32.05 -64.84
C ARG A 671 -50.96 -32.43 -65.01
N GLY A 672 -51.84 -31.46 -65.27
CA GLY A 672 -53.28 -31.68 -65.37
C GLY A 672 -53.82 -31.44 -66.78
N GLU A 673 -54.91 -32.14 -67.13
CA GLU A 673 -55.75 -31.82 -68.28
C GLU A 673 -56.21 -30.35 -68.23
N PRO A 674 -56.29 -29.64 -69.38
CA PRO A 674 -56.74 -28.26 -69.40
C PRO A 674 -58.25 -28.18 -69.10
N VAL A 675 -58.61 -27.46 -68.04
CA VAL A 675 -60.02 -27.23 -67.68
C VAL A 675 -60.50 -25.98 -68.39
N GLU A 676 -61.28 -26.17 -69.46
CA GLU A 676 -61.95 -25.06 -70.16
C GLU A 676 -63.08 -24.44 -69.31
N ARG A 677 -63.22 -23.11 -69.42
CA ARG A 677 -64.37 -22.35 -68.92
C ARG A 677 -64.74 -21.26 -69.91
N GLU A 678 -66.05 -21.09 -70.10
CA GLU A 678 -66.64 -20.12 -71.03
C GLU A 678 -67.32 -19.00 -70.25
N VAL A 679 -67.05 -17.76 -70.65
CA VAL A 679 -67.68 -16.55 -70.11
C VAL A 679 -68.37 -15.82 -71.25
N ARG A 680 -69.70 -15.70 -71.15
CA ARG A 680 -70.57 -15.20 -72.22
C ARG A 680 -71.06 -13.78 -71.97
N GLY A 681 -71.37 -13.07 -73.05
CA GLY A 681 -72.02 -11.75 -72.98
C GLY A 681 -71.11 -10.64 -72.45
N LEU A 682 -69.81 -10.66 -72.78
CA LEU A 682 -68.87 -9.60 -72.44
C LEU A 682 -69.17 -8.35 -73.28
N ASN A 683 -69.74 -7.33 -72.64
CA ASN A 683 -70.34 -6.16 -73.29
C ASN A 683 -69.39 -4.93 -73.36
N GLY A 684 -68.08 -5.13 -73.32
CA GLY A 684 -67.10 -4.03 -73.35
C GLY A 684 -65.70 -4.46 -73.80
N PRO A 685 -64.82 -3.49 -74.13
CA PRO A 685 -63.45 -3.75 -74.61
C PRO A 685 -62.48 -4.19 -73.49
N ARG A 686 -62.89 -4.12 -72.22
CA ARG A 686 -62.19 -4.66 -71.06
C ARG A 686 -63.15 -5.42 -70.15
N ALA A 687 -62.70 -6.51 -69.55
CA ALA A 687 -63.47 -7.30 -68.58
C ALA A 687 -62.56 -7.98 -67.54
N ALA A 688 -63.05 -8.12 -66.31
CA ALA A 688 -62.40 -8.88 -65.24
C ALA A 688 -62.93 -10.31 -65.19
N LEU A 689 -62.05 -11.26 -64.85
CA LEU A 689 -62.33 -12.70 -64.72
C LEU A 689 -61.96 -13.19 -63.32
N ASP A 690 -62.93 -13.80 -62.63
CA ASP A 690 -62.67 -14.56 -61.40
C ASP A 690 -62.29 -16.02 -61.71
N LEU A 691 -61.08 -16.39 -61.32
CA LEU A 691 -60.44 -17.67 -61.62
C LEU A 691 -60.47 -18.57 -60.37
N THR A 692 -61.29 -19.62 -60.40
CA THR A 692 -61.33 -20.64 -59.33
C THR A 692 -60.30 -21.74 -59.60
N LEU A 693 -59.35 -21.96 -58.69
CA LEU A 693 -58.26 -22.90 -58.90
C LEU A 693 -58.71 -24.38 -58.74
N PRO A 694 -58.28 -25.30 -59.64
CA PRO A 694 -58.49 -26.73 -59.47
C PRO A 694 -57.88 -27.31 -58.17
N ALA A 695 -58.56 -28.29 -57.57
CA ALA A 695 -58.15 -28.89 -56.30
C ALA A 695 -56.81 -29.65 -56.34
N ASP A 696 -56.38 -30.03 -57.53
CA ASP A 696 -55.09 -30.66 -57.86
C ASP A 696 -53.96 -29.64 -58.00
N VAL A 697 -54.21 -28.41 -58.49
CA VAL A 697 -53.26 -27.29 -58.41
C VAL A 697 -52.94 -26.99 -56.94
N LEU A 698 -53.98 -26.82 -56.11
CA LEU A 698 -53.88 -26.61 -54.65
C LEU A 698 -53.08 -27.70 -53.93
N ARG A 699 -53.19 -28.96 -54.35
CA ARG A 699 -52.46 -30.10 -53.75
C ARG A 699 -51.04 -30.28 -54.27
N GLN A 700 -50.78 -30.04 -55.56
CA GLN A 700 -49.47 -30.30 -56.16
C GLN A 700 -48.49 -29.12 -56.02
N GLN A 701 -48.99 -27.89 -55.82
CA GLN A 701 -48.18 -26.67 -55.64
C GLN A 701 -47.18 -26.44 -56.78
N GLY A 702 -47.69 -26.45 -58.00
CA GLY A 702 -46.95 -26.05 -59.20
C GLY A 702 -47.48 -24.75 -59.79
N ARG A 703 -46.86 -24.30 -60.88
CA ARG A 703 -47.39 -23.21 -61.70
C ARG A 703 -48.67 -23.66 -62.42
N ALA A 704 -49.63 -22.76 -62.51
CA ALA A 704 -50.79 -22.89 -63.40
C ALA A 704 -50.74 -21.80 -64.47
N THR A 705 -51.13 -22.14 -65.69
CA THR A 705 -51.26 -21.19 -66.81
C THR A 705 -52.72 -21.01 -67.16
N VAL A 706 -53.15 -19.76 -67.35
CA VAL A 706 -54.48 -19.44 -67.89
C VAL A 706 -54.31 -18.95 -69.34
N SER A 707 -54.85 -19.73 -70.27
CA SER A 707 -54.74 -19.51 -71.70
C SER A 707 -56.08 -19.04 -72.26
N LEU A 708 -56.12 -17.91 -72.96
CA LEU A 708 -57.31 -17.53 -73.73
C LEU A 708 -57.34 -18.40 -74.99
N LEU A 709 -58.40 -19.18 -75.20
CA LEU A 709 -58.46 -20.21 -76.26
C LEU A 709 -59.20 -19.73 -77.51
N ARG A 710 -60.34 -19.06 -77.33
CA ARG A 710 -61.18 -18.57 -78.44
C ARG A 710 -62.00 -17.36 -78.03
N LEU A 711 -62.19 -16.48 -79.00
CA LEU A 711 -63.14 -15.38 -78.94
C LEU A 711 -64.19 -15.60 -80.02
N ARG A 712 -65.47 -15.51 -79.65
CA ARG A 712 -66.58 -15.40 -80.59
C ARG A 712 -67.05 -13.96 -80.61
N ASP A 713 -67.14 -13.38 -81.81
CA ASP A 713 -67.65 -12.01 -82.00
C ASP A 713 -69.17 -11.97 -82.17
N GLY A 714 -69.77 -10.78 -82.06
CA GLY A 714 -71.21 -10.55 -82.20
C GLY A 714 -71.78 -10.80 -83.60
N LYS A 715 -70.94 -11.15 -84.58
CA LYS A 715 -71.33 -11.60 -85.93
C LYS A 715 -71.27 -13.13 -86.07
N GLY A 716 -70.86 -13.83 -85.02
CA GLY A 716 -70.75 -15.28 -84.98
C GLY A 716 -69.41 -15.83 -85.48
N CYS A 717 -68.40 -14.99 -85.73
CA CYS A 717 -67.06 -15.43 -86.12
C CYS A 717 -66.31 -15.93 -84.88
N GLU A 718 -65.96 -17.23 -84.86
CA GLU A 718 -65.19 -17.86 -83.79
C GLU A 718 -63.72 -17.95 -84.20
N ARG A 719 -62.85 -17.21 -83.52
CA ARG A 719 -61.40 -17.17 -83.79
C ARG A 719 -60.62 -17.74 -82.61
N ARG A 720 -59.75 -18.73 -82.86
CA ARG A 720 -58.79 -19.20 -81.86
C ARG A 720 -57.83 -18.07 -81.48
N LEU A 721 -57.54 -17.95 -80.20
CA LEU A 721 -56.60 -16.96 -79.66
C LEU A 721 -55.24 -17.62 -79.43
N ALA A 722 -54.18 -16.86 -79.70
CA ALA A 722 -52.79 -17.27 -79.54
C ALA A 722 -52.04 -16.10 -78.89
N THR A 723 -52.25 -15.92 -77.58
CA THR A 723 -51.69 -14.83 -76.79
C THR A 723 -51.02 -15.37 -75.54
N ARG A 724 -50.08 -14.60 -74.97
CA ARG A 724 -49.33 -15.01 -73.78
C ARG A 724 -50.25 -15.46 -72.65
N ASP A 725 -49.93 -16.59 -72.03
CA ASP A 725 -50.65 -17.11 -70.88
C ASP A 725 -50.44 -16.21 -69.64
N LEU A 726 -51.49 -16.06 -68.82
CA LEU A 726 -51.32 -15.55 -67.46
C LEU A 726 -50.63 -16.63 -66.61
N ARG A 727 -49.51 -16.30 -65.97
CA ARG A 727 -48.71 -17.26 -65.18
C ARG A 727 -48.99 -17.10 -63.67
N LEU A 728 -49.50 -18.16 -63.05
CA LEU A 728 -49.78 -18.22 -61.61
C LEU A 728 -48.67 -19.03 -60.92
N ASP A 729 -47.92 -18.41 -60.00
CA ASP A 729 -46.77 -19.04 -59.31
C ASP A 729 -47.14 -19.27 -57.83
N MET A 730 -47.40 -20.54 -57.46
CA MET A 730 -47.69 -20.95 -56.08
C MET A 730 -46.44 -21.56 -55.45
N ARG A 731 -46.16 -21.24 -54.17
CA ARG A 731 -44.91 -21.62 -53.49
C ARG A 731 -45.17 -22.36 -52.18
N ARG A 732 -44.26 -23.28 -51.84
CA ARG A 732 -44.32 -24.13 -50.64
C ARG A 732 -43.68 -23.51 -49.40
N THR A 733 -42.82 -22.50 -49.58
CA THR A 733 -42.00 -21.89 -48.52
C THR A 733 -42.84 -21.07 -47.54
N SER A 734 -43.41 -21.76 -46.57
CA SER A 734 -43.79 -21.17 -45.29
C SER A 734 -42.53 -20.72 -44.55
N ALA A 735 -42.58 -19.56 -43.92
CA ALA A 735 -41.47 -19.06 -43.12
C ALA A 735 -41.14 -20.01 -41.95
N ALA A 736 -39.90 -20.02 -41.46
CA ALA A 736 -39.56 -20.75 -40.22
C ALA A 736 -38.72 -19.89 -39.27
N VAL A 737 -38.87 -20.13 -37.97
CA VAL A 737 -38.08 -19.47 -36.92
C VAL A 737 -37.77 -20.44 -35.77
N GLY A 738 -36.55 -20.35 -35.23
CA GLY A 738 -36.17 -20.95 -33.95
C GLY A 738 -34.99 -20.19 -33.35
N PHE A 739 -34.75 -20.34 -32.05
CA PHE A 739 -33.55 -19.82 -31.40
C PHE A 739 -32.31 -20.65 -31.78
N ARG A 740 -31.16 -20.00 -31.96
CA ARG A 740 -29.85 -20.68 -32.07
C ARG A 740 -29.30 -21.06 -30.69
N GLU A 741 -29.57 -20.22 -29.70
CA GLU A 741 -29.13 -20.36 -28.31
C GLU A 741 -30.38 -20.35 -27.40
N THR A 742 -30.49 -21.33 -26.49
CA THR A 742 -31.67 -21.48 -25.62
C THR A 742 -31.50 -20.86 -24.23
N HIS A 743 -30.31 -20.35 -23.91
CA HIS A 743 -29.99 -19.70 -22.64
C HIS A 743 -29.14 -18.46 -22.94
N ALA A 744 -29.44 -17.34 -22.29
CA ALA A 744 -28.61 -16.14 -22.37
C ALA A 744 -28.59 -15.40 -21.03
N VAL A 745 -27.45 -14.74 -20.74
CA VAL A 745 -27.29 -13.93 -19.53
C VAL A 745 -27.43 -12.45 -19.88
N LEU A 746 -28.33 -11.77 -19.17
CA LEU A 746 -28.61 -10.34 -19.33
C LEU A 746 -27.84 -9.54 -18.28
N HIS A 747 -27.13 -8.49 -18.70
CA HIS A 747 -26.63 -7.46 -17.80
C HIS A 747 -27.71 -6.40 -17.57
N GLU A 748 -27.92 -6.01 -16.32
CA GLU A 748 -29.07 -5.19 -15.94
C GLU A 748 -28.98 -3.78 -16.55
N HIS A 749 -29.97 -3.41 -17.38
CA HIS A 749 -30.06 -2.21 -18.25
C HIS A 749 -29.31 -2.30 -19.60
N GLU A 750 -28.76 -3.46 -19.97
CA GLU A 750 -28.27 -3.73 -21.33
C GLU A 750 -29.27 -4.61 -22.11
N ALA A 751 -29.10 -4.72 -23.43
CA ALA A 751 -29.95 -5.56 -24.29
C ALA A 751 -29.16 -6.80 -24.76
N VAL A 752 -29.66 -7.99 -24.47
CA VAL A 752 -29.06 -9.25 -24.96
C VAL A 752 -29.55 -9.55 -26.37
N ALA A 753 -28.69 -10.11 -27.22
CA ALA A 753 -28.96 -10.38 -28.62
C ALA A 753 -29.07 -11.90 -28.86
N LEU A 754 -30.29 -12.47 -28.76
CA LEU A 754 -30.49 -13.89 -29.03
C LEU A 754 -30.52 -14.14 -30.54
N ALA A 755 -29.47 -14.78 -31.06
CA ALA A 755 -29.38 -15.11 -32.48
C ALA A 755 -30.49 -16.09 -32.91
N LEU A 756 -31.18 -15.77 -34.01
CA LEU A 756 -32.25 -16.61 -34.56
C LEU A 756 -31.80 -17.42 -35.78
N ARG A 757 -32.51 -18.51 -36.03
CA ARG A 757 -32.46 -19.31 -37.26
C ARG A 757 -33.74 -19.02 -38.04
N LEU A 758 -33.62 -18.27 -39.14
CA LEU A 758 -34.75 -17.87 -39.98
C LEU A 758 -34.74 -18.57 -41.34
N GLU A 759 -35.92 -18.92 -41.85
CA GLU A 759 -36.15 -19.43 -43.20
C GLU A 759 -37.30 -18.68 -43.87
N GLY A 760 -37.22 -18.38 -45.17
CA GLY A 760 -38.23 -17.62 -45.92
C GLY A 760 -37.63 -16.46 -46.72
N THR A 761 -38.42 -15.42 -46.97
CA THR A 761 -38.02 -14.21 -47.70
C THR A 761 -38.22 -12.92 -46.90
N ALA A 762 -37.12 -12.21 -46.63
CA ALA A 762 -37.10 -10.98 -45.85
C ALA A 762 -38.10 -9.90 -46.36
N PRO A 763 -38.74 -9.13 -45.46
CA PRO A 763 -38.61 -9.18 -44.00
C PRO A 763 -39.40 -10.33 -43.34
N TRP A 764 -38.91 -10.80 -42.19
CA TRP A 764 -39.62 -11.70 -41.31
C TRP A 764 -40.28 -10.93 -40.17
N HIS A 765 -41.60 -11.04 -40.04
CA HIS A 765 -42.35 -10.62 -38.87
C HIS A 765 -42.53 -11.82 -37.94
N ILE A 766 -41.99 -11.74 -36.72
CA ILE A 766 -42.12 -12.80 -35.70
C ILE A 766 -42.96 -12.31 -34.53
N THR A 767 -43.71 -13.22 -33.92
CA THR A 767 -44.36 -13.01 -32.62
C THR A 767 -43.79 -13.97 -31.59
N TYR A 768 -43.66 -13.51 -30.36
CA TYR A 768 -43.24 -14.30 -29.22
C TYR A 768 -44.11 -13.99 -28.01
N ASN A 769 -44.06 -14.86 -27.02
CA ASN A 769 -44.69 -14.73 -25.73
C ASN A 769 -43.63 -14.79 -24.64
N PHE A 770 -43.63 -13.80 -23.77
CA PHE A 770 -42.69 -13.59 -22.67
C PHE A 770 -43.39 -13.90 -21.35
N THR A 771 -42.85 -14.87 -20.61
CA THR A 771 -43.39 -15.31 -19.33
C THR A 771 -42.38 -15.00 -18.22
N ARG A 772 -42.78 -14.19 -17.25
CA ARG A 772 -41.99 -13.81 -16.06
C ARG A 772 -42.57 -14.50 -14.83
N ASP A 773 -41.73 -14.96 -13.91
CA ASP A 773 -42.19 -15.71 -12.73
C ASP A 773 -43.21 -14.93 -11.90
N GLY A 774 -44.43 -15.47 -11.80
CA GLY A 774 -45.55 -14.89 -11.05
C GLY A 774 -46.39 -13.85 -11.80
N GLU A 775 -46.07 -13.51 -13.05
CA GLU A 775 -46.81 -12.54 -13.87
C GLU A 775 -47.43 -13.16 -15.14
N PRO A 776 -48.48 -12.56 -15.72
CA PRO A 776 -49.14 -13.08 -16.91
C PRO A 776 -48.35 -12.85 -18.20
N ASP A 777 -48.26 -13.91 -19.01
CA ASP A 777 -47.83 -13.97 -20.41
C ASP A 777 -48.04 -12.68 -21.24
N ILE A 778 -46.94 -12.05 -21.66
CA ILE A 778 -46.93 -10.82 -22.47
C ILE A 778 -46.52 -11.15 -23.91
N GLN A 779 -47.37 -10.79 -24.89
CA GLN A 779 -47.04 -10.96 -26.30
C GLN A 779 -46.17 -9.81 -26.83
N GLY A 780 -45.06 -10.17 -27.47
CA GLY A 780 -44.17 -9.26 -28.19
C GLY A 780 -44.06 -9.61 -29.68
N ALA A 781 -43.55 -8.67 -30.48
CA ALA A 781 -43.34 -8.86 -31.90
C ALA A 781 -42.10 -8.09 -32.38
N ALA A 782 -41.40 -8.66 -33.36
CA ALA A 782 -40.23 -8.06 -34.00
C ALA A 782 -40.28 -8.22 -35.52
N THR A 783 -39.53 -7.38 -36.25
CA THR A 783 -39.36 -7.48 -37.70
C THR A 783 -37.87 -7.52 -38.01
N LEU A 784 -37.45 -8.50 -38.81
CA LEU A 784 -36.05 -8.83 -39.08
C LEU A 784 -35.81 -8.86 -40.59
N HIS A 785 -34.62 -8.47 -41.03
CA HIS A 785 -34.24 -8.28 -42.42
C HIS A 785 -33.10 -9.19 -42.88
N ASP A 786 -32.23 -9.67 -42.00
CA ASP A 786 -31.24 -10.73 -42.29
C ASP A 786 -31.68 -12.11 -41.74
N ALA A 787 -31.28 -13.20 -42.42
CA ALA A 787 -31.61 -14.57 -42.02
C ALA A 787 -30.87 -15.05 -40.76
N ASN A 788 -29.81 -14.35 -40.35
CA ASN A 788 -29.03 -14.60 -39.14
C ASN A 788 -29.18 -13.46 -38.10
N GLU A 789 -30.16 -12.56 -38.28
CA GLU A 789 -30.39 -11.43 -37.37
C GLU A 789 -30.80 -11.89 -35.95
N ALA A 790 -30.42 -11.11 -34.94
CA ALA A 790 -30.68 -11.43 -33.55
C ALA A 790 -31.91 -10.71 -33.00
N LEU A 791 -32.68 -11.40 -32.16
CA LEU A 791 -33.75 -10.81 -31.38
C LEU A 791 -33.15 -10.11 -30.15
N HIS A 792 -33.20 -8.78 -30.15
CA HIS A 792 -32.76 -7.97 -29.01
C HIS A 792 -33.82 -7.96 -27.91
N LEU A 793 -33.43 -8.37 -26.69
CA LEU A 793 -34.30 -8.48 -25.52
C LEU A 793 -33.71 -7.72 -24.32
N THR A 794 -34.56 -7.06 -23.54
CA THR A 794 -34.17 -6.15 -22.46
C THR A 794 -34.64 -6.57 -21.07
N GLU A 795 -35.34 -7.70 -20.95
CA GLU A 795 -35.90 -8.17 -19.68
C GLU A 795 -35.55 -9.65 -19.43
N PRO A 796 -35.42 -10.06 -18.15
CA PRO A 796 -35.22 -11.45 -17.79
C PRO A 796 -36.56 -12.20 -17.72
N GLY A 797 -36.53 -13.48 -18.08
CA GLY A 797 -37.66 -14.38 -18.12
C GLY A 797 -37.56 -15.37 -19.28
N ARG A 798 -38.64 -16.12 -19.51
CA ARG A 798 -38.68 -17.17 -20.53
C ARG A 798 -39.42 -16.69 -21.77
N TYR A 799 -38.77 -16.79 -22.92
CA TYR A 799 -39.26 -16.33 -24.22
C TYR A 799 -39.63 -17.52 -25.10
N THR A 800 -40.85 -17.51 -25.65
CA THR A 800 -41.39 -18.57 -26.49
C THR A 800 -41.86 -18.01 -27.82
N LEU A 801 -41.29 -18.48 -28.94
CA LEU A 801 -41.69 -18.08 -30.28
C LEU A 801 -43.08 -18.65 -30.60
N THR A 802 -44.03 -17.82 -31.02
CA THR A 802 -45.44 -18.21 -31.22
C THR A 802 -45.86 -18.23 -32.68
N SER A 803 -45.32 -17.34 -33.53
CA SER A 803 -45.55 -17.38 -34.97
C SER A 803 -44.45 -16.68 -35.76
N VAL A 804 -44.38 -16.99 -37.06
CA VAL A 804 -43.55 -16.29 -38.03
C VAL A 804 -44.31 -16.10 -39.34
N ARG A 805 -44.08 -14.95 -39.99
CA ARG A 805 -44.57 -14.62 -41.32
C ARG A 805 -43.44 -13.92 -42.08
N ASP A 806 -43.19 -14.30 -43.33
CA ASP A 806 -42.22 -13.58 -44.18
C ASP A 806 -42.91 -12.46 -44.99
N ALA A 807 -42.23 -11.90 -45.99
CA ALA A 807 -42.76 -10.86 -46.86
C ALA A 807 -44.11 -11.21 -47.52
N HIS A 808 -44.47 -12.49 -47.61
CA HIS A 808 -45.62 -12.99 -48.35
C HIS A 808 -46.49 -13.95 -47.51
N CYS A 809 -45.92 -15.02 -46.95
CA CYS A 809 -46.63 -16.16 -46.39
C CYS A 809 -46.39 -16.34 -44.88
N VAL A 810 -47.37 -16.94 -44.18
CA VAL A 810 -47.23 -17.39 -42.78
C VAL A 810 -46.44 -18.70 -42.70
N GLY A 811 -45.93 -19.04 -41.51
CA GLY A 811 -45.22 -20.30 -41.31
C GLY A 811 -45.03 -20.74 -39.86
N THR A 812 -44.02 -21.58 -39.64
CA THR A 812 -43.94 -22.55 -38.53
C THR A 812 -42.74 -22.32 -37.62
N VAL A 813 -42.97 -22.40 -36.31
CA VAL A 813 -41.90 -22.36 -35.30
C VAL A 813 -41.20 -23.73 -35.23
N LEU A 814 -39.88 -23.72 -35.18
CA LEU A 814 -39.01 -24.91 -35.06
C LEU A 814 -38.98 -25.45 -33.62
N PRO A 815 -38.53 -26.70 -33.36
CA PRO A 815 -38.46 -27.27 -32.01
C PRO A 815 -37.64 -26.45 -31.00
N GLN A 816 -36.64 -25.69 -31.45
CA GLN A 816 -35.97 -24.65 -30.64
C GLN A 816 -36.85 -23.40 -30.45
N ALA A 817 -38.10 -23.58 -30.00
CA ALA A 817 -39.10 -22.52 -29.85
C ALA A 817 -38.91 -21.67 -28.58
N THR A 818 -38.07 -22.10 -27.64
CA THR A 818 -37.95 -21.52 -26.29
C THR A 818 -36.52 -21.11 -25.98
N ALA A 819 -36.34 -19.95 -25.37
CA ALA A 819 -35.09 -19.53 -24.74
C ALA A 819 -35.36 -18.94 -23.34
N GLU A 820 -34.37 -19.04 -22.46
CA GLU A 820 -34.40 -18.51 -21.10
C GLU A 820 -33.36 -17.40 -20.94
N VAL A 821 -33.79 -16.21 -20.48
CA VAL A 821 -32.94 -15.04 -20.29
C VAL A 821 -32.84 -14.75 -18.80
N VAL A 822 -31.67 -14.95 -18.21
CA VAL A 822 -31.45 -14.78 -16.77
C VAL A 822 -30.64 -13.50 -16.54
N VAL A 823 -31.12 -12.60 -15.68
CA VAL A 823 -30.36 -11.40 -15.30
C VAL A 823 -29.26 -11.77 -14.31
N ARG A 824 -28.02 -11.35 -14.58
CA ARG A 824 -26.93 -11.44 -13.60
C ARG A 824 -27.14 -10.34 -12.57
N ALA A 825 -27.49 -10.70 -11.33
CA ALA A 825 -27.71 -9.75 -10.25
C ALA A 825 -26.49 -8.82 -10.06
N ARG A 826 -26.73 -7.54 -9.75
CA ARG A 826 -25.66 -6.60 -9.40
C ARG A 826 -25.05 -6.96 -8.04
N PRO A 827 -23.75 -6.67 -7.84
CA PRO A 827 -23.11 -6.90 -6.57
C PRO A 827 -23.67 -5.97 -5.48
N HIS A 828 -23.75 -6.49 -4.26
CA HIS A 828 -24.29 -5.82 -3.08
C HIS A 828 -23.33 -5.96 -1.91
N ALA A 829 -23.28 -4.94 -1.04
CA ALA A 829 -22.45 -4.94 0.15
C ALA A 829 -23.23 -4.31 1.32
N SER A 830 -23.25 -4.97 2.48
CA SER A 830 -23.98 -4.51 3.67
C SER A 830 -23.33 -5.01 4.95
N PHE A 831 -23.38 -4.23 6.02
CA PHE A 831 -22.83 -4.65 7.32
C PHE A 831 -23.73 -5.70 7.98
N ALA A 832 -23.13 -6.71 8.62
CA ALA A 832 -23.84 -7.76 9.32
C ALA A 832 -24.47 -7.22 10.62
N GLY A 833 -25.79 -7.36 10.75
CA GLY A 833 -26.54 -6.98 11.95
C GLY A 833 -28.00 -6.70 11.65
N THR A 834 -28.79 -6.37 12.67
CA THR A 834 -30.16 -5.89 12.49
C THR A 834 -30.17 -4.40 12.14
N PRO A 835 -30.67 -3.99 10.95
CA PRO A 835 -30.73 -2.58 10.60
C PRO A 835 -31.75 -1.82 11.45
N LEU A 836 -31.37 -0.63 11.88
CA LEU A 836 -32.21 0.37 12.54
C LEU A 836 -33.18 1.03 11.53
N ALA A 837 -34.16 1.78 12.03
CA ALA A 837 -35.19 2.42 11.20
C ALA A 837 -34.66 3.51 10.23
N ASN A 838 -33.42 3.97 10.43
CA ASN A 838 -32.67 4.85 9.50
C ASN A 838 -31.89 4.07 8.42
N GLY A 839 -31.82 2.74 8.50
CA GLY A 839 -31.05 1.88 7.61
C GLY A 839 -29.56 1.74 7.97
N SER A 840 -29.15 2.12 9.18
CA SER A 840 -27.81 1.82 9.70
C SER A 840 -27.78 0.53 10.52
N VAL A 841 -26.59 -0.05 10.67
CA VAL A 841 -26.30 -1.10 11.66
C VAL A 841 -25.45 -0.47 12.76
N MET A 842 -25.83 -0.70 14.02
CA MET A 842 -25.08 -0.23 15.19
C MET A 842 -24.54 -1.43 15.99
N PRO A 843 -23.21 -1.68 16.00
CA PRO A 843 -22.59 -2.63 16.92
C PRO A 843 -22.65 -2.09 18.36
N PRO A 844 -22.41 -2.94 19.39
CA PRO A 844 -22.31 -2.48 20.77
C PRO A 844 -21.18 -1.45 20.91
N ALA A 845 -21.45 -0.37 21.65
CA ALA A 845 -20.48 0.70 21.89
C ALA A 845 -19.27 0.18 22.71
N VAL A 846 -18.10 0.73 22.43
CA VAL A 846 -16.83 0.30 23.05
C VAL A 846 -16.08 1.46 23.70
N CYS A 847 -15.21 1.16 24.67
CA CYS A 847 -14.33 2.18 25.26
C CYS A 847 -13.12 2.42 24.38
N GLN A 848 -12.65 3.67 24.33
CA GLN A 848 -11.46 4.08 23.58
C GLN A 848 -10.28 3.13 23.82
N GLY A 849 -9.65 2.68 22.72
CA GLY A 849 -8.53 1.75 22.72
C GLY A 849 -8.87 0.26 22.93
N ILE A 850 -10.13 -0.09 23.20
CA ILE A 850 -10.60 -1.48 23.06
C ILE A 850 -10.87 -1.71 21.58
N ARG A 851 -10.23 -2.71 20.98
CA ARG A 851 -10.38 -3.01 19.55
C ARG A 851 -11.77 -3.57 19.25
N SER A 852 -12.38 -3.11 18.16
CA SER A 852 -13.62 -3.65 17.61
C SER A 852 -13.53 -3.90 16.11
N GLU A 853 -14.36 -4.82 15.62
CA GLU A 853 -14.42 -5.26 14.23
C GLU A 853 -15.89 -5.40 13.82
N ALA A 854 -16.20 -5.11 12.55
CA ALA A 854 -17.53 -5.30 11.98
C ALA A 854 -17.45 -6.10 10.68
N THR A 855 -18.34 -7.08 10.52
CA THR A 855 -18.40 -7.89 9.30
C THR A 855 -19.15 -7.14 8.19
N LEU A 856 -18.49 -6.92 7.06
CA LEU A 856 -19.10 -6.52 5.81
C LEU A 856 -19.45 -7.78 5.01
N GLN A 857 -20.73 -7.97 4.70
CA GLN A 857 -21.24 -9.07 3.90
C GLN A 857 -21.35 -8.64 2.43
N LEU A 858 -20.90 -9.49 1.52
CA LEU A 858 -20.75 -9.22 0.09
C LEU A 858 -21.48 -10.29 -0.73
N LEU A 859 -22.17 -9.84 -1.77
CA LEU A 859 -22.82 -10.68 -2.78
C LEU A 859 -22.40 -10.15 -4.16
N GLY A 860 -22.09 -11.02 -5.11
CA GLY A 860 -21.53 -10.65 -6.42
C GLY A 860 -20.45 -11.64 -6.86
N GLN A 861 -19.89 -11.48 -8.06
CA GLN A 861 -18.87 -12.41 -8.56
C GLN A 861 -17.43 -12.00 -8.14
N PRO A 862 -16.67 -12.86 -7.44
CA PRO A 862 -15.26 -12.61 -7.11
C PRO A 862 -14.39 -12.18 -8.32
N PRO A 863 -13.54 -11.15 -8.22
CA PRO A 863 -13.38 -10.26 -7.07
C PRO A 863 -14.48 -9.20 -6.97
N VAL A 864 -15.06 -9.04 -5.78
CA VAL A 864 -16.01 -7.97 -5.45
C VAL A 864 -15.23 -6.74 -4.99
N ASP A 865 -15.43 -5.63 -5.68
CA ASP A 865 -14.81 -4.33 -5.47
C ASP A 865 -15.74 -3.44 -4.62
N VAL A 866 -15.26 -2.94 -3.48
CA VAL A 866 -16.06 -2.07 -2.60
C VAL A 866 -15.30 -0.80 -2.23
N ALA A 867 -15.94 0.36 -2.35
CA ALA A 867 -15.46 1.62 -1.79
C ALA A 867 -16.36 2.07 -0.65
N TYR A 868 -15.77 2.35 0.52
CA TYR A 868 -16.47 2.87 1.68
C TYR A 868 -15.85 4.17 2.19
N VAL A 869 -16.65 4.93 2.94
CA VAL A 869 -16.32 6.25 3.45
C VAL A 869 -16.47 6.25 4.96
N HIS A 870 -15.36 6.46 5.66
CA HIS A 870 -15.27 6.65 7.10
C HIS A 870 -15.37 8.14 7.43
N ARG A 871 -16.33 8.53 8.26
CA ARG A 871 -16.40 9.87 8.86
C ARG A 871 -16.02 9.78 10.32
N LEU A 872 -15.03 10.57 10.73
CA LEU A 872 -14.56 10.64 12.12
C LEU A 872 -15.43 11.62 12.95
N PRO A 873 -15.48 11.46 14.29
CA PRO A 873 -16.12 12.41 15.19
C PRO A 873 -15.59 13.83 14.99
N ALA A 874 -16.49 14.80 14.82
CA ALA A 874 -16.14 16.20 14.73
C ALA A 874 -16.10 16.83 16.13
N THR A 875 -14.90 17.04 16.67
CA THR A 875 -14.71 17.71 17.97
C THR A 875 -14.64 19.22 17.86
N ASP A 876 -14.01 19.75 16.80
CA ASP A 876 -14.12 21.17 16.39
C ASP A 876 -13.74 21.31 14.90
N GLY A 877 -14.69 21.74 14.06
CA GLY A 877 -14.49 21.95 12.61
C GLY A 877 -15.29 21.00 11.69
N PRO A 878 -15.05 21.04 10.36
CA PRO A 878 -15.74 20.14 9.42
C PRO A 878 -15.32 18.67 9.66
N PRO A 879 -16.25 17.71 9.54
CA PRO A 879 -15.96 16.30 9.80
C PRO A 879 -14.86 15.80 8.86
N GLN A 880 -13.86 15.12 9.41
CA GLN A 880 -12.85 14.46 8.58
C GLN A 880 -13.44 13.21 7.92
N VAL A 881 -13.22 13.11 6.61
CA VAL A 881 -13.77 12.04 5.78
C VAL A 881 -12.61 11.30 5.09
N ARG A 882 -12.46 10.01 5.39
CA ARG A 882 -11.49 9.11 4.74
C ARG A 882 -12.24 8.19 3.80
N ARG A 883 -11.70 7.98 2.59
CA ARG A 883 -12.26 7.05 1.60
C ARG A 883 -11.31 5.87 1.46
N HIS A 884 -11.87 4.66 1.55
CA HIS A 884 -11.17 3.39 1.51
C HIS A 884 -11.72 2.54 0.35
N THR A 885 -10.88 1.65 -0.18
CA THR A 885 -11.27 0.69 -1.22
C THR A 885 -10.69 -0.68 -0.90
N LEU A 886 -11.50 -1.72 -1.02
CA LEU A 886 -11.10 -3.12 -0.93
C LEU A 886 -11.55 -3.87 -2.19
N SER A 887 -10.88 -4.98 -2.47
CA SER A 887 -11.25 -5.94 -3.51
C SER A 887 -11.02 -7.33 -2.93
N THR A 888 -11.98 -8.24 -3.03
CA THR A 888 -11.90 -9.54 -2.33
C THR A 888 -12.68 -10.64 -3.03
N ALA A 889 -12.33 -11.89 -2.74
CA ALA A 889 -13.07 -13.07 -3.20
C ALA A 889 -14.01 -13.66 -2.12
N GLN A 890 -14.09 -13.05 -0.94
CA GLN A 890 -14.81 -13.59 0.22
C GLN A 890 -16.18 -12.93 0.42
N GLU A 891 -17.20 -13.74 0.77
CA GLU A 891 -18.55 -13.27 1.08
C GLU A 891 -18.63 -12.45 2.39
N ASN A 892 -17.69 -12.62 3.31
CA ASN A 892 -17.69 -11.96 4.61
C ASN A 892 -16.29 -11.41 4.94
N VAL A 893 -16.17 -10.10 5.15
CA VAL A 893 -14.92 -9.40 5.45
C VAL A 893 -15.03 -8.72 6.81
N GLN A 894 -14.16 -9.06 7.77
CA GLN A 894 -14.01 -8.27 9.00
C GLN A 894 -13.27 -6.95 8.70
N LEU A 895 -13.87 -5.83 9.08
CA LEU A 895 -13.29 -4.51 9.03
C LEU A 895 -12.98 -4.04 10.45
N ALA A 896 -11.70 -3.83 10.75
CA ALA A 896 -11.27 -3.20 12.01
C ALA A 896 -11.73 -1.74 12.06
N LEU A 897 -12.31 -1.33 13.18
CA LEU A 897 -12.85 0.02 13.37
C LEU A 897 -11.81 0.95 14.02
N ASP A 898 -11.98 2.25 13.86
CA ASP A 898 -11.13 3.28 14.49
C ASP A 898 -11.61 3.55 15.93
N ASP A 899 -11.13 2.76 16.89
CA ASP A 899 -11.47 2.90 18.31
C ASP A 899 -10.59 3.91 19.07
N GLN A 900 -9.78 4.73 18.37
CA GLN A 900 -8.79 5.61 19.01
C GLN A 900 -9.33 6.99 19.34
N VAL A 901 -10.38 7.44 18.66
CA VAL A 901 -11.00 8.76 18.84
C VAL A 901 -12.38 8.59 19.49
N PRO A 902 -12.67 9.23 20.63
CA PRO A 902 -14.01 9.16 21.22
C PRO A 902 -15.07 9.87 20.37
N GLY A 903 -16.26 9.30 20.29
CA GLY A 903 -17.44 9.85 19.64
C GLY A 903 -18.11 8.88 18.66
N TRP A 904 -18.96 9.44 17.78
CA TRP A 904 -19.66 8.70 16.74
C TRP A 904 -18.85 8.66 15.45
N HIS A 905 -18.49 7.45 15.00
CA HIS A 905 -17.94 7.19 13.67
C HIS A 905 -19.05 6.66 12.76
N THR A 906 -19.00 7.03 11.47
CA THR A 906 -19.89 6.41 10.46
C THR A 906 -19.07 5.81 9.33
N TYR A 907 -19.44 4.60 8.89
CA TYR A 907 -18.83 3.91 7.75
C TYR A 907 -19.93 3.66 6.72
N GLU A 908 -19.91 4.38 5.60
CA GLU A 908 -20.91 4.28 4.52
C GLU A 908 -20.27 3.61 3.30
N VAL A 909 -20.81 2.49 2.84
CA VAL A 909 -20.43 1.95 1.52
C VAL A 909 -21.03 2.87 0.45
N VAL A 910 -20.17 3.43 -0.41
CA VAL A 910 -20.59 4.40 -1.43
C VAL A 910 -20.63 3.82 -2.83
N GLU A 911 -19.75 2.86 -3.15
CA GLU A 911 -19.69 2.20 -4.45
C GLU A 911 -19.40 0.69 -4.30
N VAL A 912 -20.01 -0.11 -5.15
CA VAL A 912 -19.79 -1.56 -5.27
C VAL A 912 -19.66 -1.93 -6.76
N GLY A 913 -18.76 -2.84 -7.07
CA GLY A 913 -18.58 -3.47 -8.38
C GLY A 913 -18.10 -4.92 -8.21
N ASP A 914 -17.98 -5.65 -9.31
CA ASP A 914 -17.49 -7.04 -9.31
C ASP A 914 -16.76 -7.39 -10.62
N ALA A 915 -16.48 -8.68 -10.84
CA ALA A 915 -15.80 -9.16 -12.05
C ALA A 915 -16.47 -8.73 -13.39
N TYR A 916 -17.77 -8.43 -13.40
CA TYR A 916 -18.53 -8.06 -14.59
C TYR A 916 -19.10 -6.63 -14.53
N TYR A 917 -19.47 -6.16 -13.34
CA TYR A 917 -20.05 -4.83 -13.14
C TYR A 917 -19.01 -3.84 -12.63
N ALA A 918 -18.67 -2.85 -13.46
CA ALA A 918 -17.85 -1.71 -13.05
C ALA A 918 -18.47 -0.99 -11.84
N ARG A 919 -17.62 -0.49 -10.93
CA ARG A 919 -18.00 0.17 -9.67
C ARG A 919 -19.10 1.22 -9.88
N ALA A 920 -20.29 0.91 -9.39
CA ALA A 920 -21.47 1.77 -9.42
C ALA A 920 -21.84 2.21 -8.00
N ARG A 921 -22.70 3.22 -7.86
CA ARG A 921 -23.13 3.69 -6.54
C ARG A 921 -23.89 2.58 -5.80
N ALA A 922 -23.54 2.36 -4.54
CA ALA A 922 -24.17 1.35 -3.69
C ALA A 922 -25.68 1.62 -3.46
N ALA A 923 -26.43 0.55 -3.24
CA ALA A 923 -27.83 0.63 -2.81
C ALA A 923 -27.97 1.21 -1.38
N ARG A 924 -29.18 1.61 -0.99
CA ARG A 924 -29.46 2.09 0.37
C ARG A 924 -29.47 0.91 1.35
N GLY A 925 -28.72 0.99 2.45
CA GLY A 925 -28.70 -0.02 3.52
C GLY A 925 -27.31 -0.41 4.04
N ALA A 926 -26.24 0.30 3.63
CA ALA A 926 -24.86 -0.07 3.92
C ALA A 926 -24.12 1.00 4.76
N ILE A 927 -24.71 1.35 5.92
CA ILE A 927 -24.13 2.30 6.88
C ILE A 927 -23.89 1.59 8.21
N LEU A 928 -22.69 1.71 8.77
CA LEU A 928 -22.36 1.33 10.14
C LEU A 928 -22.23 2.59 11.01
N GLU A 929 -22.92 2.64 12.15
CA GLU A 929 -22.81 3.73 13.14
C GLU A 929 -22.13 3.18 14.40
N HIS A 930 -20.87 3.55 14.65
CA HIS A 930 -20.05 3.04 15.74
C HIS A 930 -19.84 4.10 16.82
N LEU A 931 -20.02 3.75 18.09
CA LEU A 931 -19.87 4.65 19.23
C LEU A 931 -18.67 4.25 20.08
N VAL A 932 -17.67 5.14 20.13
CA VAL A 932 -16.49 5.02 20.98
C VAL A 932 -16.65 5.93 22.20
N HIS A 933 -16.83 5.34 23.39
CA HIS A 933 -16.87 6.08 24.64
C HIS A 933 -15.45 6.52 25.06
N ALA A 934 -15.31 7.79 25.48
CA ALA A 934 -14.08 8.26 26.11
C ALA A 934 -13.86 7.52 27.44
N ARG A 935 -12.61 7.20 27.78
CA ARG A 935 -12.30 6.66 29.11
C ARG A 935 -12.44 7.73 30.19
N PRO A 936 -12.86 7.37 31.41
CA PRO A 936 -12.93 8.31 32.50
C PRO A 936 -11.52 8.66 33.01
N HIS A 937 -11.33 9.92 33.39
CA HIS A 937 -10.04 10.47 33.80
C HIS A 937 -10.23 11.44 34.97
N GLY A 938 -9.21 11.60 35.82
CA GLY A 938 -9.29 12.40 37.04
C GLY A 938 -8.08 13.32 37.23
N THR A 939 -8.29 14.49 37.83
CA THR A 939 -7.20 15.44 38.19
C THR A 939 -7.44 16.12 39.53
N PHE A 940 -6.40 16.21 40.37
CA PHE A 940 -6.46 16.98 41.63
C PHE A 940 -6.21 18.47 41.36
N ALA A 941 -7.04 19.34 41.96
CA ALA A 941 -6.87 20.78 41.88
C ALA A 941 -6.73 21.43 43.28
N PRO A 942 -5.68 22.22 43.55
CA PRO A 942 -4.47 22.47 42.73
C PRO A 942 -3.40 21.38 42.91
N GLN A 943 -2.53 21.21 41.91
CA GLN A 943 -1.41 20.22 41.91
C GLN A 943 -0.23 20.56 42.85
N LYS A 944 -0.42 21.41 43.86
CA LYS A 944 0.65 21.80 44.79
C LYS A 944 0.68 20.84 45.99
N ALA A 945 1.87 20.46 46.44
CA ALA A 945 2.03 19.66 47.65
C ALA A 945 1.37 20.34 48.86
N VAL A 946 0.61 19.56 49.63
CA VAL A 946 -0.06 19.98 50.87
C VAL A 946 0.89 19.78 52.04
N THR A 947 0.88 20.70 53.02
CA THR A 947 1.76 20.66 54.20
C THR A 947 0.96 20.85 55.48
N ALA A 948 1.11 19.97 56.47
CA ALA A 948 0.43 20.06 57.77
C ALA A 948 1.41 19.90 58.96
N CYS A 949 1.12 20.53 60.10
CA CYS A 949 1.89 20.35 61.33
C CYS A 949 1.33 19.18 62.17
N VAL A 950 2.20 18.32 62.70
CA VAL A 950 1.84 17.15 63.52
C VAL A 950 1.13 17.61 64.80
N GLY A 951 -0.12 17.16 64.98
CA GLY A 951 -0.99 17.51 66.10
C GLY A 951 -2.21 18.35 65.73
N ASP A 952 -2.19 19.05 64.58
CA ASP A 952 -3.36 19.76 64.07
C ASP A 952 -4.34 18.78 63.40
N ALA A 953 -5.56 18.68 63.94
CA ALA A 953 -6.54 17.64 63.58
C ALA A 953 -7.30 17.87 62.25
N SER A 954 -6.78 18.70 61.35
CA SER A 954 -7.49 19.15 60.14
C SER A 954 -6.57 19.30 58.93
N VAL A 955 -6.41 18.23 58.15
CA VAL A 955 -5.78 18.27 56.82
C VAL A 955 -6.83 18.65 55.77
N GLU A 956 -6.68 19.81 55.13
CA GLU A 956 -7.52 20.23 54.01
C GLU A 956 -7.12 19.49 52.72
N TRP A 957 -7.95 18.54 52.28
CA TRP A 957 -7.72 17.78 51.04
C TRP A 957 -8.22 18.54 49.80
N PRO A 958 -7.45 18.59 48.69
CA PRO A 958 -7.94 19.11 47.42
C PRO A 958 -8.97 18.17 46.78
N VAL A 959 -9.85 18.73 45.96
CA VAL A 959 -10.90 17.97 45.27
C VAL A 959 -10.32 17.27 44.03
N LEU A 960 -10.69 16.01 43.84
CA LEU A 960 -10.47 15.28 42.60
C LEU A 960 -11.59 15.62 41.62
N HIS A 961 -11.27 16.29 40.52
CA HIS A 961 -12.19 16.52 39.41
C HIS A 961 -12.22 15.29 38.50
N LEU A 962 -13.41 14.91 38.03
CA LEU A 962 -13.64 13.69 37.24
C LEU A 962 -14.30 14.03 35.90
N THR A 963 -13.73 13.50 34.81
CA THR A 963 -14.24 13.59 33.44
C THR A 963 -14.65 12.20 32.96
N GLY A 964 -15.79 12.10 32.28
CA GLY A 964 -16.49 10.84 31.95
C GLY A 964 -18.00 10.99 32.21
N THR A 965 -18.74 9.90 32.34
CA THR A 965 -20.19 9.89 32.59
C THR A 965 -20.54 9.32 33.98
N PRO A 966 -21.09 10.11 34.92
CA PRO A 966 -21.45 9.59 36.24
C PRO A 966 -22.59 8.54 36.19
N PRO A 967 -22.67 7.61 37.16
CA PRO A 967 -21.87 7.51 38.39
C PRO A 967 -20.41 7.12 38.14
N PHE A 968 -19.52 7.62 38.99
CA PHE A 968 -18.12 7.25 39.04
C PHE A 968 -17.82 6.38 40.26
N GLN A 969 -17.05 5.31 40.09
CA GLN A 969 -16.42 4.54 41.17
C GLN A 969 -14.90 4.70 41.08
N VAL A 970 -14.30 5.23 42.14
CA VAL A 970 -12.87 5.58 42.20
C VAL A 970 -12.18 4.80 43.31
N VAL A 971 -11.12 4.07 42.95
CA VAL A 971 -10.23 3.38 43.89
C VAL A 971 -8.95 4.19 44.04
N MET A 972 -8.59 4.55 45.26
CA MET A 972 -7.38 5.31 45.59
C MET A 972 -6.55 4.60 46.65
N GLN A 973 -5.23 4.72 46.56
CA GLN A 973 -4.28 4.20 47.54
C GLN A 973 -3.42 5.33 48.09
N LEU A 974 -3.46 5.51 49.41
CA LEU A 974 -2.47 6.30 50.12
C LEU A 974 -1.27 5.40 50.44
N ARG A 975 -0.08 5.76 49.95
CA ARG A 975 1.17 5.02 50.20
C ARG A 975 2.24 5.91 50.84
N PRO A 976 3.01 5.40 51.82
CA PRO A 976 4.19 6.10 52.32
C PRO A 976 5.26 6.15 51.24
N ARG A 977 5.93 7.30 51.09
CA ARG A 977 7.01 7.50 50.12
C ARG A 977 8.37 7.56 50.81
N HIS A 978 8.46 8.37 51.86
CA HIS A 978 9.59 8.45 52.79
C HIS A 978 9.04 8.83 54.17
N THR A 979 8.77 7.85 55.03
CA THR A 979 8.20 8.06 56.38
C THR A 979 9.18 7.67 57.47
N GLU A 980 9.16 8.40 58.59
CA GLU A 980 10.01 8.12 59.75
C GLU A 980 9.39 7.03 60.65
N GLY A 981 9.18 5.85 60.06
CA GLY A 981 8.57 4.69 60.73
C GLY A 981 7.93 3.70 59.76
N ALA A 982 7.48 2.57 60.32
CA ALA A 982 6.80 1.50 59.58
C ALA A 982 5.34 1.86 59.28
N ALA A 983 5.13 2.64 58.23
CA ALA A 983 3.81 2.94 57.68
C ALA A 983 3.32 1.84 56.72
N GLN A 984 2.01 1.58 56.71
CA GLN A 984 1.35 0.71 55.73
C GLN A 984 0.59 1.56 54.70
N ALA A 985 0.36 1.01 53.51
CA ALA A 985 -0.53 1.63 52.52
C ALA A 985 -1.99 1.39 52.91
N ALA A 986 -2.87 2.34 52.56
CA ALA A 986 -4.30 2.28 52.85
C ALA A 986 -5.11 2.55 51.56
N ASP A 987 -5.98 1.60 51.22
CA ASP A 987 -6.83 1.66 50.02
C ASP A 987 -8.23 2.13 50.40
N VAL A 988 -8.85 2.96 49.55
CA VAL A 988 -10.22 3.45 49.71
C VAL A 988 -10.95 3.44 48.37
N THR A 989 -12.16 2.88 48.35
CA THR A 989 -13.08 2.91 47.22
C THR A 989 -14.22 3.88 47.54
N LEU A 990 -14.45 4.85 46.67
CA LEU A 990 -15.52 5.84 46.80
C LEU A 990 -16.39 5.85 45.55
N VAL A 991 -17.66 6.22 45.71
CA VAL A 991 -18.63 6.37 44.61
C VAL A 991 -19.20 7.78 44.64
N THR A 992 -19.34 8.41 43.47
CA THR A 992 -19.95 9.74 43.34
C THR A 992 -20.80 9.86 42.07
N HIS A 993 -21.86 10.65 42.14
CA HIS A 993 -22.70 11.00 40.99
C HIS A 993 -22.33 12.37 40.38
N THR A 994 -21.25 13.01 40.85
CA THR A 994 -20.78 14.32 40.40
C THR A 994 -19.37 14.27 39.83
N HIS A 995 -19.02 15.23 38.98
CA HIS A 995 -17.68 15.45 38.40
C HIS A 995 -16.60 15.91 39.42
N THR A 996 -16.85 15.66 40.70
CA THR A 996 -16.05 16.08 41.84
C THR A 996 -16.14 15.03 42.94
N LEU A 997 -15.00 14.70 43.53
CA LEU A 997 -14.87 13.76 44.63
C LEU A 997 -13.96 14.37 45.72
N ALA A 998 -14.46 14.47 46.94
CA ALA A 998 -13.68 14.89 48.10
C ALA A 998 -13.01 13.68 48.76
N VAL A 999 -11.74 13.82 49.15
CA VAL A 999 -11.02 12.78 49.90
C VAL A 999 -11.48 12.80 51.36
N PRO A 1000 -11.88 11.66 51.97
CA PRO A 1000 -12.32 11.62 53.36
C PRO A 1000 -11.19 12.04 54.32
N PRO A 1001 -11.46 12.88 55.34
CA PRO A 1001 -10.45 13.29 56.33
C PRO A 1001 -9.92 12.11 57.17
N ALA A 1002 -10.68 11.01 57.25
CA ALA A 1002 -10.25 9.75 57.87
C ALA A 1002 -9.06 9.06 57.15
N LEU A 1003 -8.69 9.51 55.95
CA LEU A 1003 -7.50 9.05 55.22
C LEU A 1003 -6.23 9.84 55.61
N ALA A 1004 -6.26 10.72 56.61
CA ALA A 1004 -5.09 11.49 57.03
C ALA A 1004 -3.99 10.60 57.65
N PRO A 1005 -2.72 10.72 57.21
CA PRO A 1005 -1.62 9.97 57.80
C PRO A 1005 -1.25 10.49 59.20
N THR A 1006 -0.78 9.59 60.06
CA THR A 1006 -0.40 9.89 61.46
C THR A 1006 1.11 9.86 61.73
N VAL A 1007 1.91 9.41 60.77
CA VAL A 1007 3.37 9.29 60.88
C VAL A 1007 4.04 10.37 60.03
N PRO A 1008 5.02 11.15 60.56
CA PRO A 1008 5.68 12.22 59.83
C PRO A 1008 6.48 11.70 58.62
N GLY A 1009 6.63 12.59 57.63
CA GLY A 1009 7.31 12.32 56.37
C GLY A 1009 6.46 12.61 55.13
N ALA A 1010 6.94 12.11 53.98
CA ALA A 1010 6.34 12.32 52.67
C ALA A 1010 5.43 11.16 52.27
N TRP A 1011 4.18 11.50 51.93
CA TRP A 1011 3.11 10.58 51.55
C TRP A 1011 2.60 10.87 50.13
N GLU A 1012 2.08 9.85 49.46
CA GLU A 1012 1.62 9.92 48.08
C GLU A 1012 0.24 9.24 47.96
N LEU A 1013 -0.78 9.98 47.54
CA LEU A 1013 -2.13 9.47 47.28
C LEU A 1013 -2.28 9.30 45.76
N ALA A 1014 -2.41 8.06 45.29
CA ALA A 1014 -2.53 7.72 43.88
C ALA A 1014 -3.90 7.11 43.58
N VAL A 1015 -4.54 7.53 42.49
CA VAL A 1015 -5.75 6.87 41.99
C VAL A 1015 -5.34 5.60 41.22
N GLN A 1016 -5.87 4.44 41.61
CA GLN A 1016 -5.57 3.16 40.97
C GLN A 1016 -6.55 2.79 39.85
N ARG A 1017 -7.82 3.17 39.99
CA ARG A 1017 -8.88 2.83 39.03
C ARG A 1017 -9.98 3.88 39.08
N ILE A 1018 -10.45 4.30 37.90
CA ILE A 1018 -11.67 5.10 37.74
C ILE A 1018 -12.59 4.30 36.84
N GLU A 1019 -13.80 4.06 37.29
CA GLU A 1019 -14.89 3.45 36.53
C GLU A 1019 -16.03 4.46 36.43
N ASP A 1020 -16.69 4.52 35.28
CA ASP A 1020 -17.86 5.37 35.03
C ASP A 1020 -19.03 4.54 34.49
N ALA A 1021 -20.13 5.19 34.07
CA ALA A 1021 -21.33 4.50 33.58
C ALA A 1021 -21.11 3.58 32.35
N HIS A 1022 -19.99 3.68 31.64
CA HIS A 1022 -19.69 2.92 30.43
C HIS A 1022 -18.30 2.26 30.44
N CYS A 1023 -17.31 2.90 31.08
CA CYS A 1023 -15.89 2.60 30.85
C CYS A 1023 -15.04 2.58 32.12
N VAL A 1024 -13.91 1.88 32.04
CA VAL A 1024 -12.94 1.73 33.12
C VAL A 1024 -11.58 2.21 32.63
N GLU A 1025 -10.91 3.03 33.44
CA GLU A 1025 -9.49 3.33 33.31
C GLU A 1025 -8.71 2.78 34.50
N THR A 1026 -7.57 2.14 34.20
CA THR A 1026 -6.71 1.44 35.16
C THR A 1026 -5.33 2.09 35.21
N ALA A 1027 -4.85 2.40 36.41
CA ALA A 1027 -3.64 3.17 36.68
C ALA A 1027 -3.59 4.57 36.01
N PRO A 1028 -4.61 5.44 36.19
CA PRO A 1028 -4.56 6.82 35.70
C PRO A 1028 -3.48 7.65 36.43
N ASP A 1029 -2.86 8.61 35.72
CA ASP A 1029 -1.79 9.49 36.22
C ASP A 1029 -2.23 10.57 37.25
N ALA A 1030 -3.23 10.26 38.07
CA ALA A 1030 -3.76 11.15 39.10
C ALA A 1030 -3.08 10.90 40.46
N ILE A 1031 -2.06 11.70 40.78
CA ILE A 1031 -1.25 11.57 41.99
C ILE A 1031 -1.18 12.90 42.77
N LEU A 1032 -1.45 12.85 44.08
CA LEU A 1032 -1.30 13.94 45.03
C LEU A 1032 -0.15 13.65 46.02
N ARG A 1033 0.56 14.69 46.48
CA ARG A 1033 1.66 14.59 47.46
C ARG A 1033 1.37 15.42 48.71
N LEU A 1034 1.69 14.86 49.86
CA LEU A 1034 1.41 15.41 51.20
C LEU A 1034 2.66 15.26 52.08
N ASP A 1035 3.08 16.35 52.71
CA ASP A 1035 4.21 16.38 53.66
C ASP A 1035 3.70 16.72 55.07
N LEU A 1036 3.99 15.85 56.05
CA LEU A 1036 3.56 16.00 57.46
C LEU A 1036 4.77 16.30 58.37
N VAL A 1037 4.72 17.40 59.13
CA VAL A 1037 5.92 18.10 59.65
C VAL A 1037 5.82 18.47 61.14
N GLU A 1038 6.92 18.46 61.89
CA GLU A 1038 6.95 18.79 63.34
C GLU A 1038 7.30 20.27 63.65
N SER A 1039 7.01 20.73 64.88
CA SER A 1039 7.29 22.09 65.37
C SER A 1039 8.75 22.30 65.85
N ALA A 1040 9.19 23.55 66.05
CA ALA A 1040 10.62 23.89 66.16
C ALA A 1040 11.05 24.70 67.41
N ALA A 1041 12.26 24.40 67.94
CA ALA A 1041 12.87 24.98 69.15
C ALA A 1041 14.42 25.10 69.05
N VAL A 1042 15.11 25.59 70.09
CA VAL A 1042 16.57 25.82 70.14
C VAL A 1042 17.18 25.35 71.47
N LEU A 1043 18.38 24.76 71.44
CA LEU A 1043 19.15 24.29 72.59
C LEU A 1043 20.67 24.61 72.44
N PRO A 1044 21.43 24.86 73.52
CA PRO A 1044 22.89 24.96 73.46
C PRO A 1044 23.55 23.58 73.34
N THR A 1045 24.59 23.41 72.51
CA THR A 1045 25.30 22.12 72.39
C THR A 1045 26.27 21.86 73.55
N SER A 1046 26.77 22.90 74.22
CA SER A 1046 27.76 22.78 75.29
C SER A 1046 27.49 23.70 76.48
N ALA A 1047 27.91 23.25 77.67
CA ALA A 1047 27.99 24.08 78.87
C ALA A 1047 29.31 24.87 78.97
N ARG A 1048 30.28 24.65 78.06
CA ARG A 1048 31.54 25.42 78.01
C ARG A 1048 31.24 26.90 77.75
N ARG A 1049 31.83 27.76 78.57
CA ARG A 1049 31.81 29.22 78.39
C ARG A 1049 33.05 29.72 77.65
N ASP A 1050 34.18 29.04 77.79
CA ASP A 1050 35.49 29.51 77.31
C ASP A 1050 36.03 28.61 76.19
N TYR A 1051 36.49 29.23 75.10
CA TYR A 1051 36.88 28.67 73.79
C TYR A 1051 38.27 29.19 73.36
N CYS A 1052 38.72 28.94 72.12
CA CYS A 1052 40.00 29.45 71.57
C CYS A 1052 39.82 30.18 70.23
N VAL A 1053 40.80 30.98 69.79
CA VAL A 1053 40.76 31.67 68.49
C VAL A 1053 40.87 30.62 67.38
N GLY A 1054 39.87 30.61 66.49
CA GLY A 1054 39.65 29.54 65.52
C GLY A 1054 38.61 28.50 65.95
N GLU A 1055 38.20 28.45 67.23
CA GLU A 1055 37.10 27.59 67.67
C GLU A 1055 35.73 28.08 67.17
N ARG A 1056 34.73 27.21 67.38
CA ARG A 1056 33.38 27.28 66.84
C ARG A 1056 32.40 27.15 68.00
N ILE A 1057 31.42 28.05 68.05
CA ILE A 1057 30.36 28.08 69.08
C ILE A 1057 29.05 27.73 68.38
N ASP A 1058 28.33 26.74 68.89
CA ASP A 1058 27.19 26.12 68.22
C ASP A 1058 26.01 25.82 69.15
N PHE A 1059 24.84 25.77 68.51
CA PHE A 1059 23.52 25.60 69.11
C PHE A 1059 22.69 24.67 68.22
N VAL A 1060 21.96 23.73 68.80
CA VAL A 1060 21.09 22.78 68.10
C VAL A 1060 19.70 23.38 67.88
N LEU A 1061 19.10 23.11 66.73
CA LEU A 1061 17.74 23.50 66.36
C LEU A 1061 16.88 22.24 66.25
N GLN A 1062 15.80 22.16 67.03
CA GLN A 1062 14.82 21.06 66.98
C GLN A 1062 13.68 21.39 66.02
N GLY A 1063 12.93 20.38 65.57
CA GLY A 1063 11.98 20.48 64.46
C GLY A 1063 12.65 20.16 63.12
N THR A 1064 12.13 20.69 62.01
CA THR A 1064 12.57 20.35 60.65
C THR A 1064 13.20 21.53 59.90
N SER A 1065 14.02 21.24 58.88
CA SER A 1065 14.64 22.25 58.04
C SER A 1065 13.66 22.85 57.02
N PRO A 1066 13.62 24.18 56.79
CA PRO A 1066 14.51 25.22 57.32
C PRO A 1066 13.96 25.94 58.57
N TRP A 1067 14.88 26.39 59.43
CA TRP A 1067 14.63 27.20 60.61
C TRP A 1067 14.95 28.68 60.36
N THR A 1068 14.31 29.59 61.08
CA THR A 1068 14.67 31.02 61.14
C THR A 1068 15.07 31.36 62.56
N VAL A 1069 16.28 31.91 62.79
CA VAL A 1069 16.97 32.01 64.09
C VAL A 1069 17.41 33.46 64.39
N GLU A 1070 17.46 33.87 65.65
CA GLU A 1070 17.72 35.24 66.11
C GLU A 1070 18.79 35.29 67.24
N TYR A 1071 19.73 36.26 67.21
CA TYR A 1071 20.92 36.28 68.10
C TYR A 1071 21.56 37.67 68.30
N SER A 1072 22.58 37.79 69.17
CA SER A 1072 23.30 39.04 69.51
C SER A 1072 24.81 38.85 69.74
N PHE A 1073 25.67 39.82 69.39
CA PHE A 1073 27.10 39.84 69.78
C PHE A 1073 27.52 41.22 70.29
N ASN A 1074 28.23 41.27 71.45
CA ASN A 1074 28.69 42.50 72.10
C ASN A 1074 27.63 43.64 72.13
N GLY A 1075 26.34 43.29 72.23
CA GLY A 1075 25.20 44.22 72.29
C GLY A 1075 24.46 44.52 70.97
N ARG A 1076 24.77 43.84 69.86
CA ARG A 1076 24.10 44.05 68.55
C ARG A 1076 23.34 42.81 68.08
N VAL A 1077 22.05 42.98 67.76
CA VAL A 1077 21.08 41.91 67.41
C VAL A 1077 20.95 41.69 65.89
N SER A 1078 20.75 40.44 65.46
CA SER A 1078 20.55 40.02 64.06
C SER A 1078 19.67 38.76 63.91
N GLN A 1079 19.03 38.59 62.74
CA GLN A 1079 18.24 37.40 62.35
C GLN A 1079 18.87 36.66 61.15
N VAL A 1080 18.67 35.33 61.04
CA VAL A 1080 19.19 34.51 59.94
C VAL A 1080 18.35 33.24 59.70
N VAL A 1081 18.18 32.82 58.45
CA VAL A 1081 17.58 31.51 58.11
C VAL A 1081 18.67 30.42 58.09
N SER A 1082 18.50 29.36 58.88
CA SER A 1082 19.35 28.17 58.86
C SER A 1082 18.65 27.02 58.12
N ARG A 1083 19.40 26.26 57.31
CA ARG A 1083 18.90 25.03 56.65
C ARG A 1083 19.42 23.76 57.32
N THR A 1084 20.21 23.90 58.37
CA THR A 1084 20.82 22.83 59.16
C THR A 1084 20.27 22.88 60.58
N ALA A 1085 20.18 21.72 61.26
CA ALA A 1085 19.79 21.61 62.67
C ALA A 1085 20.83 22.19 63.65
N GLU A 1086 21.71 23.05 63.15
CA GLU A 1086 22.77 23.76 63.84
C GLU A 1086 22.67 25.26 63.49
N PHE A 1087 22.82 26.11 64.50
CA PHE A 1087 23.14 27.53 64.38
C PHE A 1087 24.53 27.78 64.96
N VAL A 1088 25.43 28.37 64.18
CA VAL A 1088 26.88 28.34 64.46
C VAL A 1088 27.55 29.69 64.22
N ARG A 1089 28.51 30.08 65.06
CA ARG A 1089 29.40 31.23 64.88
C ARG A 1089 30.86 30.89 65.21
N VAL A 1090 31.81 31.56 64.55
CA VAL A 1090 33.26 31.29 64.70
C VAL A 1090 34.01 32.41 65.42
N ALA A 1091 34.91 32.01 66.32
CA ALA A 1091 35.80 32.86 67.09
C ALA A 1091 36.96 33.42 66.24
N ASP A 1092 36.73 34.49 65.47
CA ASP A 1092 37.81 35.18 64.74
C ASP A 1092 38.71 36.03 65.66
N ARG A 1093 38.19 36.44 66.83
CA ARG A 1093 38.82 37.30 67.84
C ARG A 1093 38.18 37.06 69.22
N PRO A 1094 38.86 37.36 70.35
CA PRO A 1094 38.25 37.30 71.68
C PRO A 1094 37.08 38.29 71.88
N GLY A 1095 35.99 37.85 72.55
CA GLY A 1095 34.74 38.63 72.78
C GLY A 1095 33.58 37.78 73.34
N ARG A 1096 32.37 38.38 73.54
CA ARG A 1096 31.19 37.73 74.18
C ARG A 1096 29.90 37.69 73.32
N LEU A 1097 29.32 36.49 73.13
CA LEU A 1097 28.17 36.17 72.26
C LEU A 1097 26.84 35.91 73.04
N GLN A 1098 25.67 36.09 72.40
CA GLN A 1098 24.31 35.78 72.92
C GLN A 1098 23.31 35.22 71.85
N VAL A 1099 22.25 34.48 72.21
CA VAL A 1099 21.21 33.90 71.27
C VAL A 1099 19.76 34.05 71.80
N LEU A 1100 18.73 34.16 70.92
CA LEU A 1100 17.35 34.58 71.26
C LEU A 1100 16.15 33.65 70.88
N GLY A 1101 16.12 32.93 69.74
CA GLY A 1101 14.92 32.12 69.37
C GLY A 1101 14.90 31.50 67.95
N ALA A 1102 13.90 30.63 67.63
CA ALA A 1102 13.70 30.08 66.27
C ALA A 1102 12.25 29.68 65.85
N GLY A 1103 12.03 29.31 64.56
CA GLY A 1103 10.77 28.79 63.99
C GLY A 1103 10.85 28.23 62.54
N HIS A 1104 9.86 27.45 62.08
CA HIS A 1104 9.82 26.72 60.78
C HIS A 1104 8.91 27.38 59.70
N SER A 1105 8.92 26.87 58.45
CA SER A 1105 8.13 27.20 57.23
C SER A 1105 7.14 28.37 57.33
N SER A 1106 7.41 29.45 56.56
CA SER A 1106 6.71 30.75 56.60
C SER A 1106 6.48 31.33 58.00
N ASN A 1107 7.28 30.89 58.98
CA ASN A 1107 7.23 31.26 60.40
C ASN A 1107 6.01 30.70 61.17
N THR A 1108 5.37 29.65 60.65
CA THR A 1108 4.00 29.23 61.04
C THR A 1108 3.95 28.35 62.30
N CYS A 1109 4.88 27.39 62.46
CA CYS A 1109 4.97 26.51 63.64
C CYS A 1109 6.23 26.88 64.47
N ARG A 1110 6.07 27.24 65.76
CA ARG A 1110 7.08 27.89 66.65
C ARG A 1110 6.93 27.48 68.13
N HIS A 1111 8.03 27.51 68.90
CA HIS A 1111 8.04 27.30 70.37
C HIS A 1111 8.83 28.39 71.14
N PRO A 1112 8.30 28.94 72.27
CA PRO A 1112 8.96 30.03 73.03
C PRO A 1112 9.99 29.54 74.09
N HIS A 1113 11.04 30.35 74.38
CA HIS A 1113 12.04 30.14 75.47
C HIS A 1113 12.88 31.43 75.78
N ALA A 1114 14.06 31.30 76.42
CA ALA A 1114 14.92 32.39 76.95
C ALA A 1114 16.46 32.23 76.61
N PRO A 1115 17.32 33.29 76.70
CA PRO A 1115 18.63 33.38 75.99
C PRO A 1115 19.91 32.77 76.65
N LEU A 1116 21.02 32.67 75.88
CA LEU A 1116 22.27 31.85 76.11
C LEU A 1116 23.62 32.59 75.75
N GLU A 1117 24.85 32.24 76.24
CA GLU A 1117 26.15 33.05 76.10
C GLU A 1117 27.59 32.33 76.05
N ALA A 1118 28.74 32.97 75.61
CA ALA A 1118 30.17 32.41 75.50
C ALA A 1118 31.46 33.38 75.37
N MET A 1119 32.78 32.91 75.38
CA MET A 1119 34.16 33.59 75.49
C MET A 1119 35.47 32.82 74.91
N ILE A 1120 36.76 33.33 74.78
CA ILE A 1120 37.91 32.82 73.85
C ILE A 1120 39.50 32.98 74.22
N HIS A 1121 40.48 32.08 73.76
CA HIS A 1121 42.02 31.94 74.00
C HIS A 1121 43.07 31.53 72.80
N ALA A 1122 44.38 31.05 72.96
CA ALA A 1122 45.48 30.83 71.89
C ALA A 1122 46.78 29.85 72.14
N LEU A 1123 47.74 29.56 71.15
CA LEU A 1123 48.53 28.25 70.80
C LEU A 1123 50.12 28.15 70.39
N PRO A 1124 50.82 26.93 70.18
CA PRO A 1124 52.33 26.61 70.06
C PRO A 1124 52.99 25.79 68.81
N SER A 1125 54.26 25.20 68.82
CA SER A 1125 55.02 24.54 67.63
C SER A 1125 56.28 23.53 67.79
N ALA A 1126 56.67 22.64 66.81
CA ALA A 1126 57.76 21.58 66.78
C ALA A 1126 58.56 21.27 65.42
N HIS A 1127 59.55 20.32 65.31
CA HIS A 1127 60.32 19.93 64.06
C HIS A 1127 60.92 18.46 63.96
N VAL A 1128 61.44 18.03 62.77
CA VAL A 1128 62.05 16.69 62.44
C VAL A 1128 63.37 16.80 61.65
N SER A 1129 64.39 15.97 61.90
CA SER A 1129 65.64 15.81 61.10
C SER A 1129 66.29 17.12 60.63
N SER A 1130 66.31 18.13 61.50
CA SER A 1130 66.74 19.51 61.20
C SER A 1130 66.00 20.21 60.04
N GLY A 1131 64.85 19.66 59.60
CA GLY A 1131 63.92 20.23 58.62
C GLY A 1131 63.93 19.60 57.23
N VAL A 1132 64.59 18.45 57.01
CA VAL A 1132 64.91 17.92 55.66
C VAL A 1132 64.24 16.55 55.37
N HIS A 1133 64.10 16.19 54.10
CA HIS A 1133 63.46 14.95 53.59
C HIS A 1133 64.51 13.96 53.00
N ARG A 1134 64.22 12.65 53.01
CA ARG A 1134 65.08 11.54 52.51
C ARG A 1134 64.23 10.45 51.81
N VAL A 1135 64.81 9.49 51.08
CA VAL A 1135 64.09 8.45 50.27
C VAL A 1135 64.87 7.13 50.18
N GLU A 1136 64.16 5.98 50.19
CA GLU A 1136 64.67 4.58 50.10
C GLU A 1136 63.52 3.67 49.58
N SER A 1137 63.77 2.43 49.12
CA SER A 1137 62.71 1.59 48.50
C SER A 1137 63.01 0.08 48.51
N LEU A 1138 61.97 -0.76 48.59
CA LEU A 1138 62.07 -2.18 48.92
C LEU A 1138 61.15 -3.07 48.06
N HIS A 1139 61.50 -4.35 47.95
CA HIS A 1139 60.52 -5.44 47.76
C HIS A 1139 60.30 -6.07 49.17
N GLU A 1140 59.74 -7.27 49.36
CA GLU A 1140 59.36 -7.75 50.71
C GLU A 1140 60.56 -7.92 51.74
N GLY A 1141 61.06 -6.81 52.36
CA GLY A 1141 62.02 -6.64 53.49
C GLY A 1141 63.07 -5.47 53.40
N GLY A 1142 63.36 -4.69 54.48
CA GLY A 1142 64.39 -3.59 54.54
C GLY A 1142 64.72 -2.93 55.92
N GLN A 1143 65.34 -1.71 55.99
CA GLN A 1143 65.67 -0.89 57.23
C GLN A 1143 65.87 0.66 57.00
N ALA A 1144 65.80 1.53 58.05
CA ALA A 1144 66.04 3.03 58.03
C ALA A 1144 66.20 3.77 59.43
N GLU A 1145 66.39 5.12 59.48
CA GLU A 1145 66.82 6.00 60.63
C GLU A 1145 66.08 7.41 60.75
N ILE A 1146 65.75 8.00 61.94
CA ILE A 1146 65.01 9.32 62.14
C ILE A 1146 65.34 10.17 63.44
N VAL A 1147 65.07 11.51 63.49
CA VAL A 1147 65.37 12.52 64.60
C VAL A 1147 64.31 13.69 64.79
N PHE A 1148 64.14 14.38 65.96
CA PHE A 1148 63.07 15.41 66.27
C PHE A 1148 63.41 16.66 67.20
N THR A 1149 62.55 17.73 67.28
CA THR A 1149 62.72 19.05 68.02
C THR A 1149 61.40 19.85 68.44
N LEU A 1150 61.40 20.91 69.34
CA LEU A 1150 60.18 21.59 69.98
C LEU A 1150 60.23 23.14 70.37
N MET A 1151 59.07 23.85 70.61
CA MET A 1151 58.86 25.23 71.22
C MET A 1151 57.40 25.59 71.74
N GLY A 1152 57.19 26.35 72.84
CA GLY A 1152 55.85 26.87 73.28
C GLY A 1152 55.74 27.58 74.67
N GLU A 1153 54.53 27.66 75.27
CA GLU A 1153 54.28 28.08 76.69
C GLU A 1153 54.20 26.83 77.63
N PRO A 1154 55.26 26.47 78.38
CA PRO A 1154 55.46 25.11 78.92
C PRO A 1154 54.47 24.69 80.02
N PRO A 1155 54.30 23.37 80.30
CA PRO A 1155 55.08 22.22 79.77
C PRO A 1155 54.72 21.79 78.33
N PHE A 1156 55.47 20.82 77.77
CA PHE A 1156 55.29 20.32 76.40
C PHE A 1156 55.05 18.81 76.29
N ALA A 1157 54.43 18.41 75.18
CA ALA A 1157 54.23 17.04 74.73
C ALA A 1157 54.20 17.03 73.19
N PHE A 1158 54.59 15.93 72.52
CA PHE A 1158 54.61 15.83 71.05
C PHE A 1158 54.56 14.39 70.50
N THR A 1159 54.17 14.23 69.22
CA THR A 1159 53.97 12.91 68.56
C THR A 1159 54.63 12.83 67.18
N TYR A 1160 55.19 11.67 66.84
CA TYR A 1160 55.69 11.33 65.51
C TYR A 1160 55.11 10.00 64.97
N GLN A 1161 55.13 9.83 63.65
CA GLN A 1161 54.52 8.71 62.92
C GLN A 1161 55.41 8.19 61.79
N ARG A 1162 55.09 7.01 61.24
CA ARG A 1162 55.42 6.49 59.90
C ARG A 1162 54.13 6.37 59.08
N THR A 1163 54.17 6.53 57.76
CA THR A 1163 53.07 6.34 56.80
C THR A 1163 53.53 5.49 55.60
N GLU A 1164 52.81 5.35 54.48
CA GLU A 1164 53.29 4.80 53.18
C GLU A 1164 54.18 5.83 52.45
N ALA A 1165 54.37 5.83 51.12
CA ALA A 1165 55.14 6.86 50.38
C ALA A 1165 54.44 8.17 50.21
N VAL A 1166 55.20 9.25 50.31
CA VAL A 1166 54.91 10.50 49.59
C VAL A 1166 55.26 10.46 48.10
N ASP A 1167 56.24 9.64 47.67
CA ASP A 1167 56.94 9.85 46.39
C ASP A 1167 56.19 9.40 45.13
N THR A 1168 55.68 8.16 45.06
CA THR A 1168 54.74 7.74 43.98
C THR A 1168 53.28 7.61 44.44
N HIS A 1169 53.05 7.62 45.76
CA HIS A 1169 51.73 7.85 46.35
C HIS A 1169 51.66 9.32 46.81
N ALA A 1170 50.98 10.18 46.06
CA ALA A 1170 50.85 11.60 46.43
C ALA A 1170 50.07 11.88 47.75
N ARG A 1171 49.65 10.82 48.46
CA ARG A 1171 48.98 10.83 49.77
C ARG A 1171 49.36 9.56 50.57
N PRO A 1172 50.42 9.58 51.38
CA PRO A 1172 50.82 8.43 52.20
C PRO A 1172 49.85 8.15 53.36
N LYS A 1173 49.61 6.87 53.66
CA LYS A 1173 48.72 6.40 54.74
C LYS A 1173 49.50 5.98 56.00
N VAL A 1174 49.09 6.40 57.20
CA VAL A 1174 49.79 6.12 58.47
C VAL A 1174 49.95 4.60 58.73
N LEU A 1175 51.13 4.18 59.21
CA LEU A 1175 51.53 2.81 59.51
C LEU A 1175 51.94 2.58 60.99
N GLU A 1176 52.66 3.53 61.61
CA GLU A 1176 53.12 3.44 63.02
C GLU A 1176 53.10 4.84 63.66
N THR A 1177 52.89 4.97 64.98
CA THR A 1177 52.84 6.27 65.69
C THR A 1177 53.33 6.15 67.14
N HIS A 1178 54.09 7.15 67.62
CA HIS A 1178 54.67 7.23 68.97
C HIS A 1178 54.62 8.66 69.54
N THR A 1179 54.42 8.79 70.86
CA THR A 1179 54.26 10.06 71.58
C THR A 1179 55.27 10.19 72.74
N VAL A 1180 55.70 11.42 73.01
CA VAL A 1180 56.54 11.83 74.15
C VAL A 1180 55.81 12.95 74.91
N ASP A 1181 55.78 12.89 76.24
CA ASP A 1181 54.92 13.72 77.08
C ASP A 1181 55.67 14.29 78.31
N HIS A 1182 55.12 15.35 78.92
CA HIS A 1182 55.67 16.06 80.08
C HIS A 1182 57.16 16.47 79.94
N TRP A 1183 57.54 16.87 78.73
CA TRP A 1183 58.92 17.14 78.35
C TRP A 1183 59.25 18.63 78.46
N ASN A 1184 60.30 18.96 79.22
CA ASN A 1184 60.71 20.35 79.50
C ASN A 1184 61.92 20.83 78.67
N GLU A 1185 62.48 19.97 77.80
CA GLU A 1185 63.60 20.30 76.88
C GLU A 1185 63.14 20.22 75.40
N THR A 1186 64.01 19.81 74.44
CA THR A 1186 63.73 20.01 72.99
C THR A 1186 64.27 18.96 71.95
N ARG A 1187 64.50 17.64 72.19
CA ARG A 1187 65.11 16.71 71.16
C ARG A 1187 64.88 15.15 71.28
N TYR A 1188 64.81 14.32 70.19
CA TYR A 1188 64.61 12.80 70.19
C TYR A 1188 65.06 11.99 68.89
N VAL A 1189 65.11 10.61 68.82
CA VAL A 1189 65.72 9.70 67.74
C VAL A 1189 65.11 8.23 67.59
N VAL A 1190 65.13 7.51 66.40
CA VAL A 1190 64.53 6.11 66.12
C VAL A 1190 65.12 5.26 64.91
N THR A 1191 64.81 3.93 64.75
CA THR A 1191 65.12 2.99 63.60
C THR A 1191 63.97 1.99 63.18
N THR A 1192 64.04 1.25 62.03
CA THR A 1192 62.89 0.45 61.47
C THR A 1192 63.18 -0.66 60.40
N SER A 1193 62.14 -1.25 59.73
CA SER A 1193 62.24 -2.22 58.60
C SER A 1193 61.17 -2.24 57.47
N GLN A 1194 60.06 -1.48 57.54
CA GLN A 1194 58.91 -1.63 56.63
C GLN A 1194 58.70 -0.42 55.70
N GLU A 1195 58.00 -0.61 54.57
CA GLU A 1195 57.89 0.38 53.50
C GLU A 1195 57.05 1.61 53.91
N GLY A 1196 57.64 2.82 54.02
CA GLY A 1196 56.87 3.95 54.57
C GLY A 1196 57.59 5.23 55.02
N THR A 1197 56.85 6.34 55.26
CA THR A 1197 57.28 7.74 55.55
C THR A 1197 57.15 8.25 56.99
N TRP A 1198 58.27 8.59 57.66
CA TRP A 1198 58.21 9.23 58.99
C TRP A 1198 57.85 10.73 58.98
N SER A 1199 57.31 11.27 60.08
CA SER A 1199 57.05 12.71 60.31
C SER A 1199 56.60 13.03 61.76
N VAL A 1200 56.75 14.27 62.25
CA VAL A 1200 56.07 14.77 63.49
C VAL A 1200 54.70 15.35 63.14
N VAL A 1201 53.73 15.19 64.05
CA VAL A 1201 52.32 15.53 63.79
C VAL A 1201 51.61 16.38 64.84
N TRP A 1202 51.97 16.35 66.12
CA TRP A 1202 51.21 17.03 67.20
C TRP A 1202 52.13 17.64 68.27
N MET A 1203 51.71 18.76 68.89
CA MET A 1203 52.33 19.38 70.07
C MET A 1203 51.33 20.24 70.90
N GLN A 1204 51.56 20.35 72.22
CA GLN A 1204 50.71 21.09 73.18
C GLN A 1204 51.49 22.10 74.08
N ASP A 1205 50.78 23.13 74.57
CA ASP A 1205 51.19 24.11 75.59
C ASP A 1205 50.20 24.18 76.77
N ARG A 1206 50.35 25.13 77.71
CA ARG A 1206 49.45 25.28 78.89
C ARG A 1206 47.96 25.44 78.57
N TRP A 1207 47.58 26.21 77.54
CA TRP A 1207 46.19 26.60 77.29
C TRP A 1207 45.64 26.08 75.96
N CYS A 1208 46.50 25.78 74.99
CA CYS A 1208 46.13 25.30 73.66
C CYS A 1208 47.10 24.25 73.11
N GLN A 1209 46.72 23.68 71.97
CA GLN A 1209 47.50 22.67 71.23
C GLN A 1209 47.45 22.90 69.72
N VAL A 1210 48.46 22.42 69.00
CA VAL A 1210 48.62 22.53 67.54
C VAL A 1210 49.11 21.20 66.97
N SER A 1211 48.43 20.71 65.94
CA SER A 1211 48.85 19.52 65.19
C SER A 1211 48.70 19.74 63.68
N LEU A 1212 49.49 19.02 62.88
CA LEU A 1212 49.38 19.03 61.42
C LEU A 1212 48.08 18.39 60.92
N GLY A 1213 47.45 17.54 61.73
CA GLY A 1213 46.25 16.78 61.36
C GLY A 1213 44.93 17.35 61.88
N GLU A 1214 44.93 18.08 62.99
CA GLU A 1214 43.70 18.47 63.71
C GLU A 1214 43.57 19.98 63.88
N VAL A 1215 42.39 20.42 64.31
CA VAL A 1215 42.14 21.85 64.59
C VAL A 1215 42.78 22.19 65.92
N SER A 1216 43.58 23.24 65.94
CA SER A 1216 44.14 23.79 67.17
C SER A 1216 43.04 24.18 68.15
N GLY A 1217 43.05 23.57 69.32
CA GLY A 1217 42.01 23.70 70.35
C GLY A 1217 42.60 23.88 71.75
N PRO A 1218 41.81 23.63 72.81
CA PRO A 1218 42.24 23.85 74.18
C PRO A 1218 43.24 22.75 74.59
N ALA A 1219 44.18 23.08 75.47
CA ALA A 1219 45.14 22.11 75.97
C ALA A 1219 44.46 21.03 76.83
N ALA A 1220 44.80 19.78 76.54
CA ALA A 1220 44.36 18.61 77.28
C ALA A 1220 45.47 18.14 78.23
N TRP A 1221 45.62 18.81 79.38
CA TRP A 1221 46.48 18.32 80.46
C TRP A 1221 45.71 17.31 81.31
N ASN A 1222 46.12 16.05 81.25
CA ASN A 1222 45.56 14.99 82.08
C ASN A 1222 45.83 15.29 83.56
N ARG A 1223 44.77 15.49 84.36
CA ARG A 1223 44.87 15.63 85.82
C ARG A 1223 45.13 14.26 86.47
N ALA A 1224 46.35 13.78 86.33
CA ALA A 1224 46.91 12.68 87.10
C ALA A 1224 48.13 13.21 87.87
N THR A 1225 48.21 12.89 89.17
CA THR A 1225 49.23 13.38 90.13
C THR A 1225 49.20 14.88 90.49
N GLU A 1226 48.07 15.34 91.04
CA GLU A 1226 48.12 16.17 92.26
C GLU A 1226 47.66 15.31 93.45
N GLN A 1227 48.60 14.96 94.32
CA GLN A 1227 48.41 14.55 95.73
C GLN A 1227 49.41 15.33 96.58
#